data_AF-A0A9D6RHH7-F1
#
_entry.id   AF-A0A9D6RHH7-F1
#
_cell.length_a   1.000
_cell.length_b   1.000
_cell.length_c   1.000
_cell.angle_alpha   90.00
_cell.angle_beta   90.00
_cell.angle_gamma   90.00
#
_symmetry.space_group_name_H-M   'P 1'
#
loop_
_entity.id
_entity.type
_entity.pdbx_description
1 polymer ?
#
loop_
_entity_poly.entity_id
_entity_poly.type
_entity_poly.pdbx_seq_one_letter_code
_entity_poly.pdbx_strand_id
1 'polypeptide(L)'
;MATTTNPSKTKAPPRATGDATKLEPASSAPPHFIKRFADITIDDVPIVGGKNASLGEMRRELTPKGVKVPDGFAITAEAYRHFLREAGLEEQIRQTLTGLDTGDVQELRQRGGLIRSLILGASLPRELEQTIIAAYDALKGRQVHPVDVAVRSSATAEDLPDASFAGQQETYLNVQGHLELITACLRCFASLFTDRAISYRVDKGFDHLKIALSIGVQKMVRADLASSGVMFTLDTETGFRDVVLINAAYGLGENVVQGSVNPDEYYVFKPTLKTGHRPILQKIVGTKEFKLVYDIGGGKMVKNVPVPPGDRAKFAINEDEILQLARWACLIEEHYSAKRGQPTPMDIEWAKDGRTGEMFIVQARPETVQSRKSVKVAESYKLKQHGPVLVTGRSVGEKIATGPVRVIKSAQFIGQFKEGEVLVTDKTDPDWEPIMKKAAAIVTNRGGRTCHAAIVSRELGVPAIVGTEHGTELLKDGQTVTVSCAEGDTGFVYDGRLQFDVRRTNVENLSRPDTKVMMNVGNPEEAFSLSFIPNDGVGLAREEFIISNYIKVHPLALVNYEGLEAGPVKQRIHDLTIGYADKPQFFVDKLAHGVAMLAAAFYPKDVILRLSDFKTNEYANLVGGKAYEPAEENPMIGFRGASRYYNPRYQAGFALECRAVKKVREEMGLTNLKLMIPFCRTVEEGRRVQAEMAKHGLKRGVNGLELYVMCEIPSNVILAEEFAEIFDGFSIGSNDLTQLILGVDRDSEIVAPIFDERNAAVKRMIAQVIAVCRAKKRKIGICGQAPSDYPDFAQFLVEQGIDSISLNPDTVLKTTMAILEKERSQRVKAK
;
A
#
# COMPACT_ATOMS: atom_id res chain seq x y z
N MET A 1 9.79 39.82 66.57
CA MET A 1 11.20 39.44 66.82
C MET A 1 11.88 39.47 65.46
N ALA A 2 12.59 40.55 65.13
CA ALA A 2 14.04 40.74 65.39
C ALA A 2 14.88 39.95 64.36
N THR A 3 15.33 40.57 63.23
CA THR A 3 16.59 41.35 63.04
C THR A 3 17.86 40.47 63.14
N THR A 4 18.91 40.52 62.29
CA THR A 4 19.38 41.42 61.19
C THR A 4 20.56 40.70 60.45
N THR A 5 21.13 41.04 59.27
CA THR A 5 21.16 42.24 58.38
C THR A 5 21.47 41.83 56.90
N ASN A 6 21.47 42.80 55.97
CA ASN A 6 22.11 42.76 54.62
C ASN A 6 23.64 43.15 54.73
N PRO A 7 24.49 43.42 53.69
CA PRO A 7 24.23 43.70 52.26
C PRO A 7 25.16 43.03 51.22
N SER A 8 24.99 43.41 49.95
CA SER A 8 25.77 43.00 48.77
C SER A 8 27.08 43.78 48.54
N LYS A 9 27.94 43.29 47.61
CA LYS A 9 28.70 44.16 46.69
C LYS A 9 29.27 43.44 45.46
N THR A 10 29.50 44.23 44.41
CA THR A 10 30.02 43.85 43.08
C THR A 10 31.54 43.67 43.05
N LYS A 11 32.07 42.91 42.06
CA LYS A 11 33.47 43.04 41.61
C LYS A 11 33.75 42.39 40.25
N ALA A 12 34.58 43.06 39.45
CA ALA A 12 35.35 42.57 38.29
C ALA A 12 36.43 43.62 37.95
N PRO A 13 37.48 43.32 37.16
CA PRO A 13 38.18 42.04 36.94
C PRO A 13 39.54 42.00 37.71
N PRO A 14 40.47 41.06 37.43
CA PRO A 14 41.59 41.39 36.54
C PRO A 14 42.08 40.23 35.63
N ARG A 15 43.16 40.45 34.86
CA ARG A 15 43.77 39.50 33.90
C ARG A 15 44.79 38.52 34.53
N ALA A 16 44.83 37.31 33.99
CA ALA A 16 46.00 36.44 33.78
C ALA A 16 45.69 35.57 32.53
N THR A 17 46.53 35.19 31.56
CA THR A 17 47.97 34.86 31.43
C THR A 17 48.36 33.51 32.03
N GLY A 18 48.76 32.57 31.16
CA GLY A 18 49.00 31.15 31.48
C GLY A 18 47.78 30.28 31.16
N ASP A 19 47.91 29.06 30.61
CA ASP A 19 49.12 28.41 30.09
C ASP A 19 48.78 27.43 28.95
N ALA A 20 49.75 27.10 28.10
CA ALA A 20 49.58 26.23 26.94
C ALA A 20 49.67 24.74 27.33
N THR A 21 48.64 24.24 28.02
CA THR A 21 48.54 22.81 28.37
C THR A 21 48.49 21.96 27.10
N LYS A 22 49.59 21.24 26.86
CA LYS A 22 49.71 20.22 25.80
C LYS A 22 48.54 19.24 25.90
N LEU A 23 47.89 18.93 24.78
CA LEU A 23 47.10 17.70 24.70
C LEU A 23 48.07 16.52 24.79
N GLU A 24 47.89 15.68 25.80
CA GLU A 24 48.48 14.34 25.82
C GLU A 24 47.84 13.51 24.69
N PRO A 25 48.61 12.68 23.96
CA PRO A 25 48.03 11.82 22.94
C PRO A 25 47.11 10.80 23.60
N ALA A 26 45.87 10.70 23.10
CA ALA A 26 44.89 9.76 23.62
C ALA A 26 45.40 8.32 23.54
N SER A 27 45.23 7.56 24.62
CA SER A 27 45.63 6.16 24.72
C SER A 27 45.07 5.34 23.55
N SER A 28 45.96 4.83 22.69
CA SER A 28 45.60 4.08 21.49
C SER A 28 45.06 2.69 21.84
N ALA A 29 43.74 2.57 22.01
CA ALA A 29 43.06 1.30 21.79
C ALA A 29 43.32 0.84 20.33
N PRO A 30 43.48 -0.47 20.07
CA PRO A 30 43.71 -0.96 18.71
C PRO A 30 42.52 -0.61 17.80
N PRO A 31 42.75 -0.29 16.52
CA PRO A 31 41.69 0.19 15.64
C PRO A 31 40.66 -0.91 15.36
N HIS A 32 39.43 -0.70 15.83
CA HIS A 32 38.32 -1.63 15.60
C HIS A 32 37.82 -1.54 14.14
N PHE A 33 38.55 -2.18 13.22
CA PHE A 33 38.22 -2.24 11.80
C PHE A 33 36.97 -3.08 11.48
N ILE A 34 36.65 -4.06 12.33
CA ILE A 34 35.49 -4.96 12.18
C ILE A 34 34.62 -4.93 13.43
N LYS A 35 33.30 -4.93 13.27
CA LYS A 35 32.32 -5.16 14.34
C LYS A 35 31.27 -6.19 13.87
N ARG A 36 30.95 -7.22 14.66
CA ARG A 36 29.96 -8.26 14.24
C ARG A 36 28.54 -7.73 14.39
N PHE A 37 27.61 -8.23 13.58
CA PHE A 37 26.20 -7.79 13.67
C PHE A 37 25.58 -8.06 15.06
N ALA A 38 26.00 -9.10 15.77
CA ALA A 38 25.52 -9.37 17.14
C ALA A 38 25.94 -8.30 18.18
N ASP A 39 27.02 -7.55 17.90
CA ASP A 39 27.58 -6.55 18.81
C ASP A 39 27.11 -5.11 18.48
N ILE A 40 26.38 -4.94 17.37
CA ILE A 40 25.96 -3.65 16.81
C ILE A 40 24.55 -3.26 17.32
N THR A 41 24.35 -1.95 17.47
CA THR A 41 23.12 -1.28 17.89
C THR A 41 22.79 -0.14 16.92
N ILE A 42 21.58 0.40 16.99
CA ILE A 42 21.18 1.56 16.18
C ILE A 42 21.98 2.84 16.51
N ASP A 43 22.63 2.90 17.67
CA ASP A 43 23.48 4.01 18.08
C ASP A 43 24.86 3.99 17.37
N ASP A 44 25.23 2.88 16.71
CA ASP A 44 26.49 2.71 15.96
C ASP A 44 26.47 3.33 14.55
N VAL A 45 25.41 4.02 14.11
CA VAL A 45 25.32 4.65 12.77
C VAL A 45 26.57 5.47 12.38
N PRO A 46 27.21 6.27 13.26
CA PRO A 46 28.46 6.99 12.93
C PRO A 46 29.68 6.09 12.66
N ILE A 47 29.62 4.81 13.05
CA ILE A 47 30.71 3.83 12.98
C ILE A 47 30.46 2.82 11.84
N VAL A 48 29.22 2.40 11.61
CA VAL A 48 28.87 1.35 10.64
C VAL A 48 27.84 1.76 9.57
N GLY A 49 27.30 2.99 9.61
CA GLY A 49 26.27 3.44 8.69
C GLY A 49 24.88 2.83 8.95
N GLY A 50 23.86 3.40 8.31
CA GLY A 50 22.45 3.11 8.61
C GLY A 50 22.05 1.64 8.49
N LYS A 51 22.34 1.02 7.34
CA LYS A 51 21.97 -0.37 7.05
C LYS A 51 22.61 -1.36 8.03
N ASN A 52 23.90 -1.23 8.33
CA ASN A 52 24.58 -2.14 9.25
C ASN A 52 24.13 -1.92 10.70
N ALA A 53 23.88 -0.68 11.11
CA ALA A 53 23.34 -0.35 12.42
C ALA A 53 21.95 -0.98 12.61
N SER A 54 21.06 -0.84 11.60
CA SER A 54 19.74 -1.48 11.57
C SER A 54 19.82 -3.02 11.56
N LEU A 55 20.72 -3.60 10.77
CA LEU A 55 20.95 -5.05 10.76
C LEU A 55 21.41 -5.58 12.11
N GLY A 56 22.31 -4.88 12.78
CA GLY A 56 22.78 -5.25 14.12
C GLY A 56 21.70 -5.11 15.19
N GLU A 57 21.00 -3.96 15.21
CA GLU A 57 19.86 -3.71 16.09
C GLU A 57 18.80 -4.82 15.97
N MET A 58 18.41 -5.20 14.75
CA MET A 58 17.48 -6.32 14.54
C MET A 58 18.08 -7.67 14.95
N ARG A 59 19.36 -7.92 14.64
CA ARG A 59 20.04 -9.17 14.99
C ARG A 59 20.12 -9.36 16.51
N ARG A 60 20.38 -8.29 17.26
CA ARG A 60 20.51 -8.25 18.72
C ARG A 60 19.17 -8.29 19.43
N GLU A 61 18.25 -7.38 19.06
CA GLU A 61 17.02 -7.13 19.81
C GLU A 61 15.82 -7.97 19.34
N LEU A 62 15.80 -8.43 18.08
CA LEU A 62 14.64 -9.10 17.48
C LEU A 62 14.86 -10.59 17.18
N THR A 63 16.10 -11.08 17.11
CA THR A 63 16.36 -12.55 17.13
C THR A 63 15.75 -13.23 18.36
N PRO A 64 15.85 -12.69 19.60
CA PRO A 64 15.17 -13.25 20.77
C PRO A 64 13.63 -13.25 20.66
N LYS A 65 13.07 -12.35 19.84
CA LYS A 65 11.63 -12.25 19.53
C LYS A 65 11.24 -13.09 18.30
N GLY A 66 12.15 -13.91 17.77
CA GLY A 66 11.92 -14.83 16.65
C GLY A 66 12.09 -14.24 15.26
N VAL A 67 12.55 -12.99 15.10
CA VAL A 67 12.89 -12.40 13.78
C VAL A 67 14.25 -12.93 13.34
N LYS A 68 14.31 -13.68 12.24
CA LYS A 68 15.56 -14.24 11.72
C LYS A 68 16.29 -13.22 10.85
N VAL A 69 17.52 -12.88 11.22
CA VAL A 69 18.43 -12.00 10.44
C VAL A 69 19.70 -12.79 10.11
N PRO A 70 20.17 -12.80 8.85
CA PRO A 70 21.39 -13.52 8.47
C PRO A 70 22.63 -12.92 9.15
N ASP A 71 23.48 -13.81 9.63
CA ASP A 71 24.69 -13.52 10.38
C ASP A 71 25.80 -12.88 9.50
N GLY A 72 26.68 -12.08 10.10
CA GLY A 72 27.61 -11.23 9.37
C GLY A 72 28.37 -10.21 10.22
N PHE A 73 29.14 -9.35 9.56
CA PHE A 73 29.93 -8.28 10.19
C PHE A 73 29.97 -7.01 9.34
N ALA A 74 30.28 -5.88 9.99
CA ALA A 74 30.53 -4.60 9.34
C ALA A 74 32.03 -4.26 9.38
N ILE A 75 32.58 -3.87 8.22
CA ILE A 75 33.85 -3.16 8.09
C ILE A 75 33.58 -1.70 8.43
N THR A 76 34.25 -1.13 9.44
CA THR A 76 33.86 0.16 10.02
C THR A 76 34.27 1.37 9.18
N ALA A 77 33.63 2.50 9.44
CA ALA A 77 33.98 3.79 8.86
C ALA A 77 35.45 4.19 9.12
N GLU A 78 36.08 3.71 10.19
CA GLU A 78 37.50 3.98 10.46
C GLU A 78 38.43 3.07 9.65
N ALA A 79 38.02 1.84 9.32
CA ALA A 79 38.76 1.02 8.35
C ALA A 79 38.82 1.70 6.96
N TYR A 80 37.73 2.34 6.54
CA TYR A 80 37.70 3.13 5.31
C TYR A 80 38.67 4.33 5.36
N ARG A 81 38.66 5.13 6.44
CA ARG A 81 39.60 6.25 6.59
C ARG A 81 41.04 5.78 6.66
N HIS A 82 41.34 4.71 7.40
CA HIS A 82 42.68 4.11 7.45
C HIS A 82 43.14 3.67 6.05
N PHE A 83 42.31 2.98 5.27
CA PHE A 83 42.60 2.65 3.88
C PHE A 83 42.96 3.89 3.04
N LEU A 84 42.15 4.97 3.08
CA LEU A 84 42.45 6.18 2.31
C LEU A 84 43.76 6.87 2.74
N ARG A 85 44.09 6.85 4.04
CA ARG A 85 45.33 7.45 4.57
C ARG A 85 46.56 6.65 4.16
N GLU A 86 46.61 5.34 4.45
CA GLU A 86 47.78 4.50 4.16
C GLU A 86 48.04 4.35 2.66
N ALA A 87 46.98 4.33 1.83
CA ALA A 87 47.10 4.29 0.38
C ALA A 87 47.42 5.67 -0.26
N GLY A 88 47.53 6.74 0.53
CA GLY A 88 47.82 8.10 0.05
C GLY A 88 46.71 8.71 -0.83
N LEU A 89 45.48 8.22 -0.71
CA LEU A 89 44.36 8.56 -1.60
C LEU A 89 43.65 9.86 -1.21
N GLU A 90 43.60 10.23 0.08
CA GLU A 90 42.83 11.40 0.55
C GLU A 90 43.19 12.70 -0.21
N GLU A 91 44.48 12.93 -0.44
CA GLU A 91 44.97 14.15 -1.10
C GLU A 91 44.78 14.10 -2.63
N GLN A 92 44.93 12.91 -3.25
CA GLN A 92 44.64 12.74 -4.67
C GLN A 92 43.14 12.97 -4.96
N ILE A 93 42.26 12.50 -4.07
CA ILE A 93 40.81 12.73 -4.14
C ILE A 93 40.50 14.21 -3.95
N ARG A 94 41.11 14.88 -2.95
CA ARG A 94 40.95 16.31 -2.71
C ARG A 94 41.34 17.14 -3.93
N GLN A 95 42.50 16.88 -4.53
CA GLN A 95 42.98 17.57 -5.72
C GLN A 95 42.05 17.32 -6.92
N THR A 96 41.63 16.06 -7.14
CA THR A 96 40.73 15.71 -8.26
C THR A 96 39.35 16.39 -8.16
N LEU A 97 38.81 16.59 -6.94
CA LEU A 97 37.52 17.26 -6.71
C LEU A 97 37.63 18.79 -6.56
N THR A 98 38.84 19.36 -6.51
CA THR A 98 39.02 20.80 -6.33
C THR A 98 38.55 21.56 -7.58
N GLY A 99 37.58 22.46 -7.41
CA GLY A 99 37.02 23.24 -8.52
C GLY A 99 36.32 22.40 -9.58
N LEU A 100 35.61 21.34 -9.18
CA LEU A 100 34.66 20.61 -10.01
C LEU A 100 33.37 21.43 -10.17
N ASP A 101 32.87 21.57 -11.40
CA ASP A 101 31.50 22.03 -11.67
C ASP A 101 30.54 20.83 -11.82
N THR A 102 29.48 20.77 -11.01
CA THR A 102 28.46 19.71 -11.13
C THR A 102 27.46 19.94 -12.27
N GLY A 103 27.47 21.13 -12.88
CA GLY A 103 26.76 21.41 -14.13
C GLY A 103 27.39 20.75 -15.35
N ASP A 104 28.71 20.51 -15.36
CA ASP A 104 29.39 19.78 -16.43
C ASP A 104 29.39 18.27 -16.16
N VAL A 105 28.45 17.57 -16.80
CA VAL A 105 28.28 16.12 -16.71
C VAL A 105 29.48 15.35 -17.29
N GLN A 106 30.26 15.91 -18.22
CA GLN A 106 31.47 15.27 -18.74
C GLN A 106 32.63 15.41 -17.76
N GLU A 107 32.85 16.60 -17.19
CA GLU A 107 33.86 16.81 -16.16
C GLU A 107 33.59 15.94 -14.92
N LEU A 108 32.35 15.95 -14.42
CA LEU A 108 31.91 15.14 -13.28
C LEU A 108 32.22 13.65 -13.51
N ARG A 109 31.89 13.13 -14.71
CA ARG A 109 32.12 11.73 -15.09
C ARG A 109 33.61 11.40 -15.25
N GLN A 110 34.42 12.34 -15.75
CA GLN A 110 35.87 12.15 -15.88
C GLN A 110 36.56 12.13 -14.51
N ARG A 111 36.29 13.14 -13.66
CA ARG A 111 36.87 13.25 -12.30
C ARG A 111 36.39 12.11 -11.40
N GLY A 112 35.11 11.77 -11.43
CA GLY A 112 34.55 10.61 -10.72
C GLY A 112 35.14 9.28 -11.20
N GLY A 113 35.24 9.08 -12.52
CA GLY A 113 35.88 7.90 -13.11
C GLY A 113 37.35 7.74 -12.70
N LEU A 114 38.11 8.84 -12.64
CA LEU A 114 39.49 8.83 -12.15
C LEU A 114 39.57 8.39 -10.68
N ILE A 115 38.76 8.97 -9.79
CA ILE A 115 38.74 8.62 -8.36
C ILE A 115 38.39 7.14 -8.13
N ARG A 116 37.37 6.63 -8.84
CA ARG A 116 37.02 5.21 -8.80
C ARG A 116 38.19 4.32 -9.27
N SER A 117 38.91 4.74 -10.29
CA SER A 117 40.08 4.01 -10.80
C SER A 117 41.26 4.00 -9.82
N LEU A 118 41.52 5.13 -9.13
CA LEU A 118 42.55 5.22 -8.09
C LEU A 118 42.24 4.29 -6.90
N ILE A 119 40.98 4.26 -6.45
CA ILE A 119 40.55 3.37 -5.35
C ILE A 119 40.64 1.89 -5.74
N LEU A 120 40.23 1.53 -6.96
CA LEU A 120 40.31 0.16 -7.46
C LEU A 120 41.74 -0.32 -7.76
N GLY A 121 42.66 0.61 -8.03
CA GLY A 121 44.09 0.33 -8.22
C GLY A 121 44.92 0.28 -6.93
N ALA A 122 44.34 0.64 -5.78
CA ALA A 122 45.03 0.70 -4.51
C ALA A 122 44.96 -0.63 -3.73
N SER A 123 46.10 -1.07 -3.20
CA SER A 123 46.15 -2.19 -2.25
C SER A 123 45.58 -1.79 -0.89
N LEU A 124 44.83 -2.70 -0.25
CA LEU A 124 44.44 -2.53 1.15
C LEU A 124 45.65 -2.70 2.09
N PRO A 125 45.70 -1.96 3.22
CA PRO A 125 46.65 -2.22 4.29
C PRO A 125 46.56 -3.68 4.75
N ARG A 126 47.71 -4.35 4.87
CA ARG A 126 47.79 -5.78 5.17
C ARG A 126 47.07 -6.17 6.45
N GLU A 127 47.09 -5.30 7.47
CA GLU A 127 46.36 -5.50 8.72
C GLU A 127 44.84 -5.53 8.49
N LEU A 128 44.32 -4.58 7.71
CA LEU A 128 42.91 -4.51 7.35
C LEU A 128 42.48 -5.70 6.48
N GLU A 129 43.28 -6.06 5.47
CA GLU A 129 43.04 -7.23 4.63
C GLU A 129 42.96 -8.53 5.47
N GLN A 130 43.95 -8.75 6.34
CA GLN A 130 43.99 -9.92 7.23
C GLN A 130 42.82 -9.93 8.22
N THR A 131 42.39 -8.76 8.72
CA THR A 131 41.25 -8.66 9.64
C THR A 131 39.92 -8.96 8.93
N ILE A 132 39.74 -8.51 7.67
CA ILE A 132 38.57 -8.86 6.83
C ILE A 132 38.53 -10.37 6.54
N ILE A 133 39.67 -10.95 6.15
CA ILE A 133 39.79 -12.39 5.87
C ILE A 133 39.48 -13.22 7.11
N ALA A 134 40.05 -12.88 8.27
CA ALA A 134 39.80 -13.58 9.53
C ALA A 134 38.33 -13.47 9.98
N ALA A 135 37.68 -12.33 9.74
CA ALA A 135 36.24 -12.16 10.03
C ALA A 135 35.36 -13.02 9.10
N TYR A 136 35.70 -13.12 7.81
CA TYR A 136 35.02 -13.97 6.84
C TYR A 136 35.22 -15.46 7.11
N ASP A 137 36.44 -15.91 7.44
CA ASP A 137 36.68 -17.31 7.80
C ASP A 137 35.98 -17.69 9.12
N ALA A 138 35.82 -16.74 10.06
CA ALA A 138 34.99 -16.94 11.25
C ALA A 138 33.50 -17.14 10.92
N LEU A 139 32.97 -16.59 9.81
CA LEU A 139 31.60 -16.85 9.37
C LEU A 139 31.39 -18.31 8.92
N LYS A 140 32.44 -18.99 8.45
CA LYS A 140 32.40 -20.37 7.93
C LYS A 140 32.08 -21.43 8.99
N GLY A 141 32.53 -21.22 10.23
CA GLY A 141 32.28 -22.14 11.34
C GLY A 141 32.75 -23.56 11.05
N ARG A 142 31.80 -24.50 10.89
CA ARG A 142 32.06 -25.92 10.60
C ARG A 142 31.78 -26.34 9.14
N GLN A 143 31.46 -25.41 8.24
CA GLN A 143 31.18 -25.74 6.84
C GLN A 143 32.46 -26.10 6.08
N VAL A 144 32.37 -27.05 5.14
CA VAL A 144 33.52 -27.48 4.32
C VAL A 144 33.80 -26.49 3.19
N HIS A 145 32.76 -26.09 2.47
CA HIS A 145 32.82 -25.16 1.33
C HIS A 145 33.05 -23.70 1.78
N PRO A 146 33.45 -22.79 0.87
CA PRO A 146 33.40 -21.35 1.11
C PRO A 146 31.97 -20.88 1.43
N VAL A 147 31.86 -19.77 2.17
CA VAL A 147 30.56 -19.14 2.47
C VAL A 147 30.20 -18.19 1.34
N ASP A 148 29.01 -18.34 0.77
CA ASP A 148 28.39 -17.35 -0.10
C ASP A 148 27.94 -16.14 0.73
N VAL A 149 28.50 -14.95 0.45
CA VAL A 149 28.17 -13.69 1.14
C VAL A 149 27.65 -12.61 0.19
N ALA A 150 26.79 -11.73 0.73
CA ALA A 150 26.48 -10.43 0.17
C ALA A 150 27.45 -9.39 0.76
N VAL A 151 28.04 -8.57 -0.10
CA VAL A 151 28.89 -7.44 0.27
C VAL A 151 28.12 -6.17 -0.11
N ARG A 152 27.72 -5.38 0.90
CA ARG A 152 26.87 -4.19 0.73
C ARG A 152 27.54 -2.95 1.27
N SER A 153 27.43 -1.85 0.53
CA SER A 153 27.77 -0.51 1.02
C SER A 153 26.72 -0.02 2.04
N SER A 154 27.18 0.71 3.07
CA SER A 154 26.36 1.35 4.10
C SER A 154 27.00 2.68 4.53
N ALA A 155 26.37 3.82 4.22
CA ALA A 155 26.99 5.13 4.45
C ALA A 155 26.62 5.74 5.81
N THR A 156 27.57 6.48 6.41
CA THR A 156 27.39 7.18 7.70
C THR A 156 26.41 8.36 7.66
N ALA A 157 26.05 8.83 6.46
CA ALA A 157 25.09 9.90 6.22
C ALA A 157 23.76 9.42 5.58
N GLU A 158 23.54 8.10 5.50
CA GLU A 158 22.46 7.51 4.70
C GLU A 158 21.04 7.73 5.27
N ASP A 159 20.91 7.92 6.59
CA ASP A 159 19.62 8.10 7.28
C ASP A 159 19.26 9.58 7.55
N LEU A 160 19.97 10.55 6.93
CA LEU A 160 19.64 11.97 7.12
C LEU A 160 18.24 12.30 6.57
N PRO A 161 17.39 13.07 7.30
CA PRO A 161 15.99 13.31 6.91
C PRO A 161 15.77 13.85 5.49
N ASP A 162 16.75 14.53 4.91
CA ASP A 162 16.72 15.15 3.56
C ASP A 162 17.57 14.39 2.51
N ALA A 163 17.96 13.14 2.78
CA ALA A 163 18.94 12.40 2.00
C ALA A 163 18.52 10.95 1.65
N SER A 164 17.64 10.80 0.66
CA SER A 164 17.36 9.49 0.07
C SER A 164 18.51 9.03 -0.83
N PHE A 165 19.45 8.24 -0.29
CA PHE A 165 20.49 7.56 -1.08
C PHE A 165 20.00 6.24 -1.74
N ALA A 166 18.67 6.09 -1.89
CA ALA A 166 18.07 4.87 -2.42
C ALA A 166 18.62 4.50 -3.81
N GLY A 167 19.08 3.25 -3.96
CA GLY A 167 19.64 2.74 -5.21
C GLY A 167 21.02 3.29 -5.62
N GLN A 168 21.65 4.19 -4.85
CA GLN A 168 22.95 4.79 -5.21
C GLN A 168 24.18 3.92 -4.89
N GLN A 169 23.98 2.79 -4.21
CA GLN A 169 25.03 2.10 -3.45
C GLN A 169 25.19 0.65 -3.92
N GLU A 170 26.40 0.30 -4.36
CA GLU A 170 26.67 -1.01 -4.96
C GLU A 170 26.56 -2.15 -3.94
N THR A 171 25.97 -3.25 -4.39
CA THR A 171 25.77 -4.51 -3.66
C THR A 171 26.24 -5.65 -4.55
N TYR A 172 27.10 -6.52 -4.01
CA TYR A 172 27.56 -7.72 -4.68
C TYR A 172 27.00 -8.95 -3.99
N LEU A 173 26.30 -9.80 -4.75
CA LEU A 173 25.65 -11.01 -4.26
C LEU A 173 26.42 -12.25 -4.71
N ASN A 174 26.39 -13.32 -3.92
CA ASN A 174 27.13 -14.57 -4.20
C ASN A 174 28.65 -14.36 -4.35
N VAL A 175 29.22 -13.50 -3.50
CA VAL A 175 30.68 -13.35 -3.38
C VAL A 175 31.23 -14.57 -2.62
N GLN A 176 32.28 -15.20 -3.15
CA GLN A 176 32.87 -16.41 -2.58
C GLN A 176 34.41 -16.37 -2.62
N GLY A 177 35.04 -16.64 -1.49
CA GLY A 177 36.51 -16.70 -1.36
C GLY A 177 37.16 -15.33 -1.14
N HIS A 178 38.41 -15.36 -0.67
CA HIS A 178 39.10 -14.16 -0.16
C HIS A 178 39.34 -13.10 -1.24
N LEU A 179 39.78 -13.49 -2.44
CA LEU A 179 40.10 -12.55 -3.52
C LEU A 179 38.86 -11.77 -4.02
N GLU A 180 37.74 -12.45 -4.22
CA GLU A 180 36.49 -11.80 -4.64
C GLU A 180 35.87 -10.97 -3.50
N LEU A 181 36.01 -11.39 -2.24
CA LEU A 181 35.62 -10.57 -1.08
C LEU A 181 36.40 -9.25 -1.04
N ILE A 182 37.73 -9.31 -1.14
CA ILE A 182 38.59 -8.12 -1.13
C ILE A 182 38.29 -7.22 -2.33
N THR A 183 38.08 -7.80 -3.52
CA THR A 183 37.68 -7.08 -4.74
C THR A 183 36.32 -6.40 -4.59
N ALA A 184 35.32 -7.09 -4.04
CA ALA A 184 34.00 -6.52 -3.76
C ALA A 184 34.06 -5.40 -2.71
N CYS A 185 34.93 -5.50 -1.71
CA CYS A 185 35.14 -4.45 -0.72
C CYS A 185 35.76 -3.19 -1.34
N LEU A 186 36.79 -3.33 -2.19
CA LEU A 186 37.38 -2.19 -2.91
C LEU A 186 36.37 -1.50 -3.83
N ARG A 187 35.54 -2.27 -4.54
CA ARG A 187 34.45 -1.71 -5.35
C ARG A 187 33.41 -0.97 -4.50
N CYS A 188 33.01 -1.52 -3.36
CA CYS A 188 32.11 -0.80 -2.44
C CYS A 188 32.72 0.52 -1.98
N PHE A 189 34.01 0.57 -1.60
CA PHE A 189 34.69 1.83 -1.28
C PHE A 189 34.76 2.80 -2.46
N ALA A 190 34.93 2.32 -3.70
CA ALA A 190 34.86 3.15 -4.90
C ALA A 190 33.44 3.69 -5.18
N SER A 191 32.39 2.95 -4.80
CA SER A 191 30.98 3.34 -5.04
C SER A 191 30.57 4.65 -4.33
N LEU A 192 31.27 5.02 -3.23
CA LEU A 192 31.09 6.32 -2.58
C LEU A 192 31.48 7.50 -3.50
N PHE A 193 32.24 7.24 -4.57
CA PHE A 193 32.60 8.23 -5.59
C PHE A 193 31.98 7.90 -6.96
N THR A 194 30.77 7.33 -6.99
CA THR A 194 29.91 7.40 -8.19
C THR A 194 29.60 8.86 -8.55
N ASP A 195 29.33 9.12 -9.84
CA ASP A 195 29.12 10.48 -10.36
C ASP A 195 27.94 11.16 -9.65
N ARG A 196 26.84 10.41 -9.42
CA ARG A 196 25.67 10.83 -8.62
C ARG A 196 26.02 11.14 -7.16
N ALA A 197 26.81 10.29 -6.49
CA ALA A 197 27.21 10.51 -5.10
C ALA A 197 28.21 11.67 -4.94
N ILE A 198 28.95 12.04 -6.00
CA ILE A 198 29.77 13.26 -6.01
C ILE A 198 28.84 14.48 -6.14
N SER A 199 28.00 14.56 -7.18
CA SER A 199 27.09 15.72 -7.38
C SER A 199 26.24 15.99 -6.15
N TYR A 200 25.55 14.96 -5.62
CA TYR A 200 24.68 15.12 -4.46
C TYR A 200 25.37 15.74 -3.24
N ARG A 201 26.67 15.46 -3.03
CA ARG A 201 27.44 16.05 -1.93
C ARG A 201 27.77 17.53 -2.18
N VAL A 202 28.17 17.90 -3.39
CA VAL A 202 28.40 19.31 -3.76
C VAL A 202 27.10 20.11 -3.64
N ASP A 203 26.01 19.61 -4.22
CA ASP A 203 24.71 20.27 -4.28
C ASP A 203 24.09 20.48 -2.87
N LYS A 204 24.53 19.70 -1.87
CA LYS A 204 24.17 19.83 -0.45
C LYS A 204 25.23 20.54 0.42
N GLY A 205 26.38 20.92 -0.15
CA GLY A 205 27.48 21.55 0.58
C GLY A 205 28.23 20.61 1.54
N PHE A 206 28.16 19.29 1.34
CA PHE A 206 28.85 18.31 2.17
C PHE A 206 30.30 18.08 1.72
N ASP A 207 31.23 18.21 2.67
CA ASP A 207 32.63 17.84 2.51
C ASP A 207 32.78 16.34 2.18
N HIS A 208 33.31 16.06 0.98
CA HIS A 208 33.43 14.70 0.43
C HIS A 208 34.21 13.73 1.32
N LEU A 209 35.15 14.23 2.14
CA LEU A 209 36.03 13.42 2.99
C LEU A 209 35.50 13.26 4.43
N LYS A 210 34.46 14.01 4.83
CA LYS A 210 33.80 13.81 6.14
C LYS A 210 32.82 12.64 6.15
N ILE A 211 32.22 12.33 4.99
CA ILE A 211 31.32 11.18 4.84
C ILE A 211 32.17 9.92 4.64
N ALA A 212 32.08 8.99 5.58
CA ALA A 212 32.75 7.69 5.52
C ALA A 212 31.78 6.58 5.13
N LEU A 213 32.29 5.55 4.45
CA LEU A 213 31.54 4.34 4.10
C LEU A 213 31.91 3.18 5.03
N SER A 214 30.91 2.40 5.41
CA SER A 214 31.06 1.08 6.02
C SER A 214 30.58 0.01 5.03
N ILE A 215 31.08 -1.21 5.17
CA ILE A 215 30.69 -2.34 4.30
C ILE A 215 30.12 -3.45 5.16
N GLY A 216 28.87 -3.85 4.91
CA GLY A 216 28.27 -5.04 5.50
C GLY A 216 28.63 -6.29 4.71
N VAL A 217 29.19 -7.29 5.39
CA VAL A 217 29.45 -8.63 4.85
C VAL A 217 28.49 -9.60 5.54
N GLN A 218 27.43 -9.99 4.83
CA GLN A 218 26.32 -10.79 5.34
C GLN A 218 26.25 -12.15 4.65
N LYS A 219 25.94 -13.24 5.38
CA LYS A 219 25.69 -14.56 4.77
C LYS A 219 24.51 -14.51 3.80
N MET A 220 24.67 -15.10 2.62
CA MET A 220 23.60 -15.23 1.65
C MET A 220 22.47 -16.13 2.18
N VAL A 221 21.25 -15.80 1.77
CA VAL A 221 20.05 -16.63 1.90
C VAL A 221 19.79 -17.23 0.53
N ARG A 222 19.48 -18.54 0.43
CA ARG A 222 19.35 -19.24 -0.87
C ARG A 222 18.00 -19.02 -1.57
N ALA A 223 17.62 -17.75 -1.70
CA ALA A 223 16.42 -17.34 -2.42
C ALA A 223 16.55 -17.51 -3.94
N ASP A 224 17.75 -17.70 -4.48
CA ASP A 224 17.97 -18.17 -5.86
C ASP A 224 17.24 -19.50 -6.16
N LEU A 225 17.06 -20.34 -5.13
CA LEU A 225 16.34 -21.62 -5.18
C LEU A 225 14.86 -21.49 -4.75
N ALA A 226 14.41 -20.32 -4.31
CA ALA A 226 13.06 -20.06 -3.81
C ALA A 226 12.59 -18.62 -4.16
N SER A 227 12.31 -17.80 -3.15
CA SER A 227 11.58 -16.54 -3.28
C SER A 227 12.13 -15.46 -2.33
N SER A 228 11.91 -14.20 -2.68
CA SER A 228 12.27 -13.04 -1.87
C SER A 228 11.45 -11.81 -2.28
N GLY A 229 11.64 -10.70 -1.56
CA GLY A 229 11.05 -9.43 -1.94
C GLY A 229 11.17 -8.36 -0.87
N VAL A 230 10.17 -7.48 -0.84
CA VAL A 230 10.09 -6.32 0.04
C VAL A 230 8.74 -6.30 0.75
N MET A 231 8.66 -5.63 1.89
CA MET A 231 7.41 -5.37 2.59
C MET A 231 7.43 -4.04 3.34
N PHE A 232 6.28 -3.38 3.36
CA PHE A 232 6.07 -2.06 3.94
C PHE A 232 5.03 -2.15 5.04
N THR A 233 5.28 -1.50 6.17
CA THR A 233 4.32 -1.46 7.30
C THR A 233 3.32 -0.32 7.17
N LEU A 234 2.96 0.04 5.94
CA LEU A 234 1.78 0.80 5.58
C LEU A 234 1.45 0.51 4.12
N ASP A 235 0.26 0.90 3.68
CA ASP A 235 0.01 1.07 2.26
C ASP A 235 0.86 2.25 1.74
N THR A 236 1.78 1.95 0.83
CA THR A 236 2.68 2.96 0.22
C THR A 236 1.98 3.97 -0.68
N GLU A 237 0.71 3.76 -1.06
CA GLU A 237 -0.06 4.63 -1.96
C GLU A 237 -0.75 5.76 -1.20
N THR A 238 -1.63 5.40 -0.27
CA THR A 238 -2.48 6.32 0.52
C THR A 238 -1.84 6.67 1.86
N GLY A 239 -0.89 5.86 2.35
CA GLY A 239 -0.30 5.99 3.68
C GLY A 239 -1.08 5.29 4.80
N PHE A 240 -2.10 4.47 4.47
CA PHE A 240 -2.92 3.77 5.46
C PHE A 240 -2.09 2.81 6.33
N ARG A 241 -2.10 3.06 7.64
CA ARG A 241 -1.10 2.50 8.57
C ARG A 241 -1.43 1.14 9.14
N ASP A 242 -2.68 0.67 9.02
CA ASP A 242 -3.10 -0.58 9.66
C ASP A 242 -2.98 -1.81 8.74
N VAL A 243 -2.21 -1.73 7.66
CA VAL A 243 -1.84 -2.86 6.80
C VAL A 243 -0.33 -3.06 6.68
N VAL A 244 0.07 -4.29 6.41
CA VAL A 244 1.39 -4.62 5.84
C VAL A 244 1.19 -4.95 4.37
N LEU A 245 1.87 -4.22 3.48
CA LEU A 245 2.00 -4.53 2.06
C LEU A 245 3.22 -5.44 1.87
N ILE A 246 3.06 -6.61 1.24
CA ILE A 246 4.14 -7.58 1.00
C ILE A 246 4.22 -7.86 -0.50
N ASN A 247 5.41 -7.69 -1.07
CA ASN A 247 5.71 -8.03 -2.47
C ASN A 247 6.64 -9.24 -2.53
N ALA A 248 6.36 -10.19 -3.43
CA ALA A 248 7.14 -11.43 -3.59
C ALA A 248 7.45 -11.77 -5.06
N ALA A 249 8.67 -12.24 -5.32
CA ALA A 249 9.04 -12.87 -6.58
C ALA A 249 10.00 -14.04 -6.35
N TYR A 250 10.21 -14.85 -7.38
CA TYR A 250 11.21 -15.94 -7.34
C TYR A 250 12.64 -15.40 -7.49
N GLY A 251 13.61 -16.10 -6.92
CA GLY A 251 15.03 -15.73 -7.00
C GLY A 251 15.47 -14.72 -5.92
N LEU A 252 16.62 -14.09 -6.16
CA LEU A 252 17.21 -13.06 -5.29
C LEU A 252 16.48 -11.71 -5.44
N GLY A 253 16.34 -10.98 -4.32
CA GLY A 253 15.40 -9.86 -4.17
C GLY A 253 15.74 -8.59 -4.93
N GLU A 254 16.97 -8.49 -5.46
CA GLU A 254 17.46 -7.34 -6.23
C GLU A 254 16.52 -6.98 -7.40
N ASN A 255 15.96 -7.98 -8.10
CA ASN A 255 14.97 -7.75 -9.16
C ASN A 255 13.70 -7.02 -8.65
N VAL A 256 13.28 -7.27 -7.41
CA VAL A 256 12.09 -6.65 -6.80
C VAL A 256 12.40 -5.24 -6.32
N VAL A 257 13.55 -5.05 -5.65
CA VAL A 257 14.03 -3.75 -5.15
C VAL A 257 14.28 -2.77 -6.31
N GLN A 258 14.88 -3.24 -7.41
CA GLN A 258 15.08 -2.43 -8.62
C GLN A 258 13.80 -2.23 -9.45
N GLY A 259 12.75 -3.02 -9.22
CA GLY A 259 11.57 -3.06 -10.09
C GLY A 259 11.83 -3.68 -11.48
N SER A 260 12.86 -4.51 -11.62
CA SER A 260 13.18 -5.24 -12.85
C SER A 260 12.17 -6.36 -13.16
N VAL A 261 11.25 -6.66 -12.22
CA VAL A 261 10.17 -7.66 -12.35
C VAL A 261 8.87 -7.15 -11.70
N ASN A 262 7.71 -7.61 -12.19
CA ASN A 262 6.41 -7.35 -11.57
C ASN A 262 6.09 -8.46 -10.54
N PRO A 263 6.12 -8.18 -9.22
CA PRO A 263 5.95 -9.18 -8.16
C PRO A 263 4.48 -9.50 -7.86
N ASP A 264 4.26 -10.62 -7.17
CA ASP A 264 3.01 -10.84 -6.41
C ASP A 264 2.86 -9.75 -5.34
N GLU A 265 1.62 -9.40 -5.01
CA GLU A 265 1.29 -8.33 -4.06
C GLU A 265 0.22 -8.82 -3.08
N TYR A 266 0.43 -8.59 -1.78
CA TYR A 266 -0.43 -9.03 -0.69
C TYR A 266 -0.63 -7.91 0.34
N TYR A 267 -1.86 -7.76 0.84
CA TYR A 267 -2.17 -6.89 1.97
C TYR A 267 -2.60 -7.72 3.18
N VAL A 268 -2.03 -7.43 4.36
CA VAL A 268 -2.38 -8.09 5.63
C VAL A 268 -2.77 -7.05 6.68
N PHE A 269 -3.95 -7.18 7.30
CA PHE A 269 -4.43 -6.22 8.30
C PHE A 269 -3.77 -6.42 9.66
N LYS A 270 -3.09 -5.39 10.20
CA LYS A 270 -2.33 -5.49 11.46
C LYS A 270 -3.23 -5.73 12.69
N PRO A 271 -4.37 -5.02 12.90
CA PRO A 271 -5.10 -5.12 14.16
C PRO A 271 -5.60 -6.53 14.49
N THR A 272 -6.21 -7.24 13.54
CA THR A 272 -6.71 -8.61 13.79
C THR A 272 -5.62 -9.68 13.62
N LEU A 273 -4.52 -9.40 12.90
CA LEU A 273 -3.32 -10.25 12.90
C LEU A 273 -2.70 -10.32 14.31
N LYS A 274 -2.65 -9.18 15.03
CA LYS A 274 -2.15 -9.12 16.42
C LYS A 274 -3.03 -9.88 17.42
N THR A 275 -4.30 -10.11 17.10
CA THR A 275 -5.22 -10.96 17.90
C THR A 275 -5.33 -12.39 17.38
N GLY A 276 -4.47 -12.82 16.44
CA GLY A 276 -4.33 -14.21 16.01
C GLY A 276 -5.20 -14.65 14.81
N HIS A 277 -5.92 -13.75 14.16
CA HIS A 277 -6.66 -14.05 12.92
C HIS A 277 -5.72 -14.17 11.70
N ARG A 278 -6.29 -14.54 10.54
CA ARG A 278 -5.60 -14.66 9.24
C ARG A 278 -6.05 -13.57 8.24
N PRO A 279 -5.92 -12.27 8.52
CA PRO A 279 -6.53 -11.22 7.71
C PRO A 279 -5.72 -10.85 6.47
N ILE A 280 -5.56 -11.79 5.54
CA ILE A 280 -5.05 -11.50 4.20
C ILE A 280 -6.18 -10.81 3.42
N LEU A 281 -6.09 -9.50 3.26
CA LEU A 281 -7.14 -8.67 2.66
C LEU A 281 -7.18 -8.76 1.14
N GLN A 282 -6.03 -8.97 0.49
CA GLN A 282 -5.90 -9.01 -0.97
C GLN A 282 -4.74 -9.94 -1.35
N LYS A 283 -4.87 -10.63 -2.50
CA LYS A 283 -3.81 -11.44 -3.13
C LYS A 283 -3.82 -11.20 -4.64
N ILE A 284 -2.77 -10.57 -5.18
CA ILE A 284 -2.59 -10.27 -6.62
C ILE A 284 -1.40 -11.07 -7.16
N VAL A 285 -1.58 -11.77 -8.28
CA VAL A 285 -0.50 -12.50 -8.96
C VAL A 285 0.27 -11.52 -9.87
N GLY A 286 1.59 -11.44 -9.69
CA GLY A 286 2.50 -10.74 -10.59
C GLY A 286 3.02 -11.64 -11.71
N THR A 287 3.41 -11.03 -12.85
CA THR A 287 3.89 -11.81 -14.00
C THR A 287 5.22 -12.53 -13.77
N LYS A 288 6.01 -12.08 -12.78
CA LYS A 288 7.22 -12.78 -12.26
C LYS A 288 8.13 -13.32 -13.36
N GLU A 289 8.32 -12.55 -14.43
CA GLU A 289 8.87 -13.05 -15.69
C GLU A 289 10.28 -13.66 -15.59
N PHE A 290 11.13 -13.06 -14.76
CA PHE A 290 12.54 -13.38 -14.61
C PHE A 290 12.91 -13.48 -13.13
N LYS A 291 13.81 -14.39 -12.82
CA LYS A 291 14.40 -14.55 -11.48
C LYS A 291 15.91 -14.46 -11.53
N LEU A 292 16.49 -13.76 -10.56
CA LEU A 292 17.93 -13.64 -10.39
C LEU A 292 18.46 -14.87 -9.61
N VAL A 293 19.41 -15.58 -10.19
CA VAL A 293 19.99 -16.83 -9.64
C VAL A 293 21.51 -16.82 -9.71
N TYR A 294 22.17 -17.76 -9.03
CA TYR A 294 23.63 -17.86 -9.04
C TYR A 294 24.14 -18.30 -10.41
N ASP A 295 25.21 -17.69 -10.91
CA ASP A 295 25.82 -18.05 -12.20
C ASP A 295 26.89 -19.15 -12.04
N ILE A 296 26.47 -20.30 -11.51
CA ILE A 296 27.36 -21.45 -11.27
C ILE A 296 27.98 -21.91 -12.60
N GLY A 297 29.31 -21.85 -12.67
CA GLY A 297 30.09 -22.20 -13.86
C GLY A 297 30.13 -21.12 -14.96
N GLY A 298 29.55 -19.95 -14.74
CA GLY A 298 29.65 -18.80 -15.64
C GLY A 298 30.73 -17.80 -15.23
N GLY A 299 30.81 -16.70 -15.98
CA GLY A 299 31.78 -15.62 -15.77
C GLY A 299 31.28 -14.46 -14.88
N LYS A 300 30.13 -14.64 -14.20
CA LYS A 300 29.54 -13.66 -13.28
C LYS A 300 29.23 -14.33 -11.94
N MET A 301 28.85 -13.55 -10.93
CA MET A 301 28.36 -14.08 -9.65
C MET A 301 26.88 -14.50 -9.73
N VAL A 302 26.07 -13.75 -10.48
CA VAL A 302 24.62 -13.95 -10.65
C VAL A 302 24.17 -13.70 -12.10
N LYS A 303 23.06 -14.33 -12.50
CA LYS A 303 22.40 -14.17 -13.80
C LYS A 303 20.89 -14.17 -13.68
N ASN A 304 20.21 -13.41 -14.54
CA ASN A 304 18.76 -13.47 -14.67
C ASN A 304 18.36 -14.63 -15.61
N VAL A 305 17.34 -15.40 -15.22
CA VAL A 305 16.77 -16.50 -16.03
C VAL A 305 15.25 -16.37 -16.09
N PRO A 306 14.60 -16.75 -17.20
CA PRO A 306 13.14 -16.70 -17.31
C PRO A 306 12.48 -17.71 -16.36
N VAL A 307 11.35 -17.31 -15.76
CA VAL A 307 10.48 -18.19 -14.97
C VAL A 307 9.53 -18.95 -15.90
N PRO A 308 9.33 -20.26 -15.72
CA PRO A 308 8.38 -21.05 -16.51
C PRO A 308 6.95 -20.50 -16.42
N PRO A 309 6.15 -20.47 -17.51
CA PRO A 309 4.79 -19.92 -17.49
C PRO A 309 3.88 -20.53 -16.42
N GLY A 310 4.01 -21.84 -16.16
CA GLY A 310 3.26 -22.54 -15.11
C GLY A 310 3.61 -22.12 -13.67
N ASP A 311 4.73 -21.44 -13.45
CA ASP A 311 5.12 -20.88 -12.14
C ASP A 311 4.81 -19.38 -12.05
N ARG A 312 4.81 -18.65 -13.18
CA ARG A 312 4.33 -17.26 -13.26
C ARG A 312 2.88 -17.15 -12.76
N ALA A 313 2.03 -18.12 -13.13
CA ALA A 313 0.62 -18.20 -12.72
C ALA A 313 0.37 -18.62 -11.25
N LYS A 314 1.42 -18.93 -10.49
CA LYS A 314 1.34 -19.28 -9.05
C LYS A 314 1.80 -18.11 -8.19
N PHE A 315 1.42 -18.13 -6.91
CA PHE A 315 2.01 -17.25 -5.89
C PHE A 315 3.40 -17.75 -5.49
N ALA A 316 4.33 -16.81 -5.25
CA ALA A 316 5.72 -17.10 -4.90
C ALA A 316 5.93 -17.53 -3.42
N ILE A 317 4.95 -17.26 -2.56
CA ILE A 317 4.91 -17.67 -1.15
C ILE A 317 3.48 -18.12 -0.77
N ASN A 318 3.35 -18.89 0.31
CA ASN A 318 2.05 -19.35 0.82
C ASN A 318 1.46 -18.43 1.90
N GLU A 319 0.23 -18.69 2.35
CA GLU A 319 -0.48 -17.84 3.32
C GLU A 319 0.17 -17.79 4.71
N ASP A 320 0.77 -18.88 5.18
CA ASP A 320 1.44 -18.90 6.48
C ASP A 320 2.76 -18.12 6.44
N GLU A 321 3.42 -18.12 5.28
CA GLU A 321 4.60 -17.30 4.98
C GLU A 321 4.23 -15.80 4.91
N ILE A 322 3.15 -15.44 4.19
CA ILE A 322 2.58 -14.08 4.15
C ILE A 322 2.28 -13.58 5.56
N LEU A 323 1.56 -14.38 6.37
CA LEU A 323 1.20 -14.01 7.74
C LEU A 323 2.42 -13.95 8.68
N GLN A 324 3.46 -14.76 8.46
CA GLN A 324 4.68 -14.73 9.26
C GLN A 324 5.55 -13.50 8.94
N LEU A 325 5.67 -13.14 7.66
CA LEU A 325 6.31 -11.90 7.23
C LEU A 325 5.58 -10.68 7.82
N ALA A 326 4.25 -10.65 7.76
CA ALA A 326 3.46 -9.57 8.37
C ALA A 326 3.64 -9.47 9.90
N ARG A 327 3.76 -10.61 10.62
CA ARG A 327 4.08 -10.63 12.06
C ARG A 327 5.47 -10.05 12.35
N TRP A 328 6.49 -10.41 11.57
CA TRP A 328 7.82 -9.82 11.70
C TRP A 328 7.83 -8.32 11.36
N ALA A 329 7.10 -7.91 10.32
CA ALA A 329 6.96 -6.50 9.95
C ALA A 329 6.39 -5.66 11.12
N CYS A 330 5.33 -6.15 11.78
CA CYS A 330 4.77 -5.51 12.97
C CYS A 330 5.79 -5.40 14.12
N LEU A 331 6.53 -6.47 14.42
CA LEU A 331 7.54 -6.47 15.50
C LEU A 331 8.71 -5.51 15.22
N ILE A 332 9.08 -5.34 13.94
CA ILE A 332 10.12 -4.39 13.51
C ILE A 332 9.63 -2.95 13.64
N GLU A 333 8.42 -2.65 13.14
CA GLU A 333 7.79 -1.32 13.30
C GLU A 333 7.60 -0.93 14.77
N GLU A 334 7.10 -1.85 15.60
CA GLU A 334 6.90 -1.61 17.04
C GLU A 334 8.23 -1.28 17.74
N HIS A 335 9.29 -2.02 17.41
CA HIS A 335 10.62 -1.80 17.98
C HIS A 335 11.21 -0.44 17.57
N TYR A 336 11.18 -0.10 16.27
CA TYR A 336 11.71 1.18 15.79
C TYR A 336 10.86 2.37 16.22
N SER A 337 9.53 2.21 16.31
CA SER A 337 8.64 3.23 16.85
C SER A 337 8.89 3.50 18.32
N ALA A 338 9.11 2.45 19.13
CA ALA A 338 9.48 2.59 20.53
C ALA A 338 10.86 3.25 20.70
N LYS A 339 11.88 2.81 19.95
CA LYS A 339 13.23 3.40 19.95
C LYS A 339 13.25 4.89 19.56
N ARG A 340 12.34 5.33 18.68
CA ARG A 340 12.24 6.73 18.21
C ARG A 340 11.20 7.58 18.93
N GLY A 341 10.42 7.00 19.84
CA GLY A 341 9.34 7.70 20.57
C GLY A 341 8.17 8.18 19.70
N GLN A 342 8.10 7.77 18.43
CA GLN A 342 7.08 8.18 17.46
C GLN A 342 6.78 7.07 16.46
N PRO A 343 5.57 6.99 15.88
CA PRO A 343 5.24 6.00 14.86
C PRO A 343 6.23 6.06 13.70
N THR A 344 6.98 4.98 13.51
CA THR A 344 8.01 4.84 12.48
C THR A 344 7.66 3.64 11.60
N PRO A 345 6.88 3.85 10.51
CA PRO A 345 6.68 2.83 9.50
C PRO A 345 8.01 2.48 8.83
N MET A 346 8.08 1.28 8.28
CA MET A 346 9.30 0.59 7.87
C MET A 346 9.17 -0.02 6.47
N ASP A 347 10.24 0.12 5.70
CA ASP A 347 10.57 -0.60 4.46
C ASP A 347 11.56 -1.73 4.80
N ILE A 348 11.22 -2.97 4.43
CA ILE A 348 11.87 -4.19 4.93
C ILE A 348 12.11 -5.18 3.78
N GLU A 349 13.37 -5.56 3.54
CA GLU A 349 13.74 -6.60 2.58
C GLU A 349 13.76 -7.97 3.25
N TRP A 350 13.22 -8.99 2.57
CA TRP A 350 13.14 -10.36 3.08
C TRP A 350 13.51 -11.40 2.02
N ALA A 351 13.97 -12.56 2.47
CA ALA A 351 14.36 -13.69 1.62
C ALA A 351 13.97 -15.03 2.25
N LYS A 352 13.55 -15.99 1.43
CA LYS A 352 13.28 -17.38 1.82
C LYS A 352 14.40 -18.28 1.29
N ASP A 353 15.00 -19.06 2.17
CA ASP A 353 16.07 -20.00 1.84
C ASP A 353 15.51 -21.27 1.19
N GLY A 354 15.86 -21.54 -0.06
CA GLY A 354 15.37 -22.71 -0.79
C GLY A 354 16.01 -24.05 -0.44
N ARG A 355 16.93 -24.11 0.55
CA ARG A 355 17.48 -25.37 1.08
C ARG A 355 16.83 -25.80 2.38
N THR A 356 16.51 -24.84 3.24
CA THR A 356 15.96 -25.05 4.59
C THR A 356 14.47 -24.72 4.69
N GLY A 357 13.93 -23.94 3.75
CA GLY A 357 12.58 -23.38 3.80
C GLY A 357 12.43 -22.18 4.75
N GLU A 358 13.49 -21.79 5.48
CA GLU A 358 13.44 -20.72 6.46
C GLU A 358 13.39 -19.33 5.80
N MET A 359 12.61 -18.42 6.37
CA MET A 359 12.59 -17.01 5.98
C MET A 359 13.56 -16.19 6.84
N PHE A 360 14.04 -15.09 6.26
CA PHE A 360 14.99 -14.15 6.87
C PHE A 360 14.68 -12.72 6.46
N ILE A 361 14.90 -11.77 7.37
CA ILE A 361 14.93 -10.33 7.09
C ILE A 361 16.36 -9.94 6.74
N VAL A 362 16.57 -9.40 5.54
CA VAL A 362 17.92 -9.11 4.99
C VAL A 362 18.27 -7.62 5.02
N GLN A 363 17.29 -6.74 5.22
CA GLN A 363 17.47 -5.31 5.49
C GLN A 363 16.18 -4.72 6.10
N ALA A 364 16.27 -3.64 6.87
CA ALA A 364 15.11 -2.81 7.25
C ALA A 364 15.54 -1.35 7.42
N ARG A 365 14.65 -0.41 7.09
CA ARG A 365 14.85 1.04 7.27
C ARG A 365 13.50 1.75 7.42
N PRO A 366 13.46 2.99 7.94
CA PRO A 366 12.23 3.77 7.98
C PRO A 366 11.65 4.06 6.59
N GLU A 367 10.33 4.09 6.49
CA GLU A 367 9.60 4.62 5.34
C GLU A 367 9.63 6.15 5.38
N THR A 368 9.94 6.82 4.26
CA THR A 368 10.25 8.26 4.20
C THR A 368 9.36 9.08 3.26
N VAL A 369 8.46 8.45 2.50
CA VAL A 369 7.63 9.10 1.48
C VAL A 369 6.26 9.50 2.04
N GLN A 370 5.56 8.56 2.69
CA GLN A 370 4.26 8.85 3.30
C GLN A 370 4.41 9.45 4.70
N SER A 371 5.48 9.09 5.43
CA SER A 371 5.79 9.69 6.74
C SER A 371 6.05 11.20 6.70
N ARG A 372 6.48 11.75 5.55
CA ARG A 372 6.68 13.21 5.34
C ARG A 372 5.40 13.95 4.92
N LYS A 373 4.35 13.28 4.42
CA LYS A 373 3.12 13.96 4.00
C LYS A 373 2.25 14.32 5.20
N SER A 374 2.14 15.63 5.50
CA SER A 374 1.16 16.11 6.46
C SER A 374 -0.26 15.92 5.90
N VAL A 375 -1.11 15.14 6.58
CA VAL A 375 -2.49 14.75 6.17
C VAL A 375 -3.50 15.92 6.28
N LYS A 376 -3.04 17.15 5.97
CA LYS A 376 -3.77 18.40 6.20
C LYS A 376 -4.74 18.73 5.06
N VAL A 377 -4.42 18.31 3.83
CA VAL A 377 -5.23 18.57 2.64
C VAL A 377 -5.42 17.26 1.86
N ALA A 378 -6.67 16.84 1.69
CA ALA A 378 -7.01 15.79 0.75
C ALA A 378 -7.12 16.39 -0.66
N GLU A 379 -6.40 15.82 -1.63
CA GLU A 379 -6.52 16.12 -3.07
C GLU A 379 -7.26 14.98 -3.78
N SER A 380 -8.55 15.13 -4.08
CA SER A 380 -9.27 14.13 -4.90
C SER A 380 -9.29 14.57 -6.36
N TYR A 381 -8.72 13.74 -7.24
CA TYR A 381 -8.77 13.92 -8.68
C TYR A 381 -9.97 13.15 -9.26
N LYS A 382 -10.67 13.71 -10.26
CA LYS A 382 -11.77 13.01 -10.93
C LYS A 382 -11.81 13.32 -12.42
N LEU A 383 -11.64 12.28 -13.25
CA LEU A 383 -11.80 12.35 -14.69
C LEU A 383 -13.27 12.67 -15.06
N LYS A 384 -13.50 13.60 -16.00
CA LYS A 384 -14.87 13.99 -16.44
C LYS A 384 -15.36 13.22 -17.67
N GLN A 385 -14.43 12.64 -18.41
CA GLN A 385 -14.66 12.03 -19.72
C GLN A 385 -13.59 10.97 -19.94
N HIS A 386 -13.97 9.80 -20.47
CA HIS A 386 -13.05 8.72 -20.80
C HIS A 386 -12.66 8.78 -22.28
N GLY A 387 -11.37 8.55 -22.57
CA GLY A 387 -10.86 8.42 -23.94
C GLY A 387 -10.62 6.96 -24.33
N PRO A 388 -10.12 6.70 -25.56
CA PRO A 388 -9.53 5.42 -25.89
C PRO A 388 -8.35 5.11 -24.96
N VAL A 389 -8.34 3.93 -24.34
CA VAL A 389 -7.20 3.45 -23.54
C VAL A 389 -6.09 2.99 -24.49
N LEU A 390 -4.90 3.57 -24.36
CA LEU A 390 -3.72 3.22 -25.14
C LEU A 390 -2.91 2.11 -24.47
N VAL A 391 -2.72 2.20 -23.15
CA VAL A 391 -2.05 1.19 -22.33
C VAL A 391 -2.50 1.30 -20.86
N THR A 392 -2.39 0.21 -20.11
CA THR A 392 -2.69 0.11 -18.66
C THR A 392 -1.51 -0.46 -17.89
N GLY A 393 -1.44 -0.21 -16.59
CA GLY A 393 -0.48 -0.83 -15.66
C GLY A 393 -0.92 -0.65 -14.21
N ARG A 394 -0.04 -0.88 -13.24
CA ARG A 394 -0.33 -0.52 -11.84
C ARG A 394 -0.22 0.99 -11.66
N SER A 395 -1.17 1.59 -10.95
CA SER A 395 -1.12 3.00 -10.55
C SER A 395 -0.01 3.25 -9.51
N VAL A 396 0.34 4.53 -9.34
CA VAL A 396 1.25 5.03 -8.30
C VAL A 396 0.70 6.38 -7.80
N GLY A 397 0.03 6.34 -6.66
CA GLY A 397 -0.73 7.49 -6.14
C GLY A 397 -1.93 7.89 -7.00
N GLU A 398 -2.69 8.90 -6.56
CA GLU A 398 -4.08 9.10 -7.02
C GLU A 398 -4.27 10.28 -8.01
N LYS A 399 -3.21 10.68 -8.72
CA LYS A 399 -3.23 11.90 -9.55
C LYS A 399 -3.59 11.66 -11.02
N ILE A 400 -4.05 12.72 -11.68
CA ILE A 400 -4.24 12.78 -13.14
C ILE A 400 -3.36 13.90 -13.70
N ALA A 401 -2.70 13.66 -14.83
CA ALA A 401 -1.94 14.67 -15.57
C ALA A 401 -1.99 14.44 -17.09
N THR A 402 -1.71 15.49 -17.86
CA THR A 402 -1.73 15.45 -19.34
C THR A 402 -0.48 16.11 -19.89
N GLY A 403 0.21 15.43 -20.83
CA GLY A 403 1.35 15.98 -21.55
C GLY A 403 1.64 15.23 -22.85
N PRO A 404 2.53 15.76 -23.72
CA PRO A 404 3.04 15.03 -24.86
C PRO A 404 4.03 13.95 -24.42
N VAL A 405 3.90 12.74 -24.97
CA VAL A 405 4.76 11.59 -24.72
C VAL A 405 6.20 11.84 -25.20
N ARG A 406 7.16 11.36 -24.41
CA ARG A 406 8.58 11.25 -24.75
C ARG A 406 9.08 9.84 -24.40
N VAL A 407 9.34 9.02 -25.42
CA VAL A 407 9.81 7.63 -25.29
C VAL A 407 11.34 7.60 -25.25
N ILE A 408 11.91 7.43 -24.07
CA ILE A 408 13.36 7.40 -23.86
C ILE A 408 13.79 5.99 -23.46
N LYS A 409 14.61 5.33 -24.30
CA LYS A 409 15.01 3.92 -24.09
C LYS A 409 16.28 3.72 -23.23
N SER A 410 16.96 4.80 -22.84
CA SER A 410 18.18 4.75 -22.01
C SER A 410 18.50 6.12 -21.42
N ALA A 411 19.06 6.14 -20.20
CA ALA A 411 19.45 7.36 -19.49
C ALA A 411 20.40 8.28 -20.29
N GLN A 412 21.20 7.72 -21.20
CA GLN A 412 22.11 8.49 -22.08
C GLN A 412 21.38 9.48 -23.01
N PHE A 413 20.05 9.37 -23.16
CA PHE A 413 19.23 10.24 -24.01
C PHE A 413 18.36 11.23 -23.20
N ILE A 414 18.54 11.32 -21.87
CA ILE A 414 17.76 12.18 -20.96
C ILE A 414 17.74 13.66 -21.38
N GLY A 415 18.79 14.17 -22.00
CA GLY A 415 18.86 15.54 -22.53
C GLY A 415 17.87 15.88 -23.65
N GLN A 416 17.10 14.90 -24.15
CA GLN A 416 16.02 15.10 -25.14
C GLN A 416 14.67 15.46 -24.48
N PHE A 417 14.53 15.25 -23.17
CA PHE A 417 13.28 15.44 -22.43
C PHE A 417 12.97 16.92 -22.16
N LYS A 418 11.70 17.30 -22.30
CA LYS A 418 11.21 18.66 -22.02
C LYS A 418 10.27 18.69 -20.82
N GLU A 419 10.26 19.83 -20.14
CA GLU A 419 9.38 20.05 -18.98
C GLU A 419 7.90 19.97 -19.40
N GLY A 420 7.10 19.22 -18.64
CA GLY A 420 5.72 18.91 -18.97
C GLY A 420 5.49 17.74 -19.95
N GLU A 421 6.54 17.06 -20.43
CA GLU A 421 6.39 15.81 -21.19
C GLU A 421 5.97 14.63 -20.27
N VAL A 422 5.36 13.61 -20.86
CA VAL A 422 5.09 12.32 -20.21
C VAL A 422 6.25 11.38 -20.51
N LEU A 423 7.01 11.01 -19.49
CA LEU A 423 8.17 10.13 -19.64
C LEU A 423 7.72 8.68 -19.84
N VAL A 424 8.08 8.07 -20.98
CA VAL A 424 7.81 6.66 -21.26
C VAL A 424 9.13 5.90 -21.42
N THR A 425 9.33 4.83 -20.67
CA THR A 425 10.58 4.03 -20.72
C THR A 425 10.36 2.56 -20.31
N ASP A 426 11.38 1.71 -20.44
CA ASP A 426 11.30 0.30 -20.01
C ASP A 426 11.31 0.19 -18.47
N LYS A 427 12.25 0.90 -17.84
CA LYS A 427 12.36 1.15 -16.41
C LYS A 427 13.08 2.47 -16.14
N THR A 428 12.89 3.06 -14.97
CA THR A 428 13.78 4.12 -14.46
C THR A 428 14.75 3.56 -13.42
N ASP A 429 15.80 4.33 -13.19
CA ASP A 429 16.89 4.08 -12.25
C ASP A 429 17.41 5.45 -11.74
N PRO A 430 18.39 5.50 -10.81
CA PRO A 430 19.00 6.73 -10.29
C PRO A 430 19.24 7.89 -11.26
N ASP A 431 19.65 7.61 -12.50
CA ASP A 431 20.10 8.66 -13.43
C ASP A 431 18.94 9.47 -14.03
N TRP A 432 17.69 8.99 -13.86
CA TRP A 432 16.48 9.59 -14.41
C TRP A 432 15.90 10.74 -13.58
N GLU A 433 16.24 10.83 -12.29
CA GLU A 433 15.68 11.82 -11.36
C GLU A 433 15.68 13.28 -11.87
N PRO A 434 16.71 13.79 -12.58
CA PRO A 434 16.74 15.17 -13.08
C PRO A 434 15.61 15.51 -14.07
N ILE A 435 15.02 14.51 -14.74
CA ILE A 435 13.86 14.69 -15.63
C ILE A 435 12.56 14.14 -15.04
N MET A 436 12.60 13.18 -14.10
CA MET A 436 11.41 12.80 -13.33
C MET A 436 10.83 14.02 -12.58
N LYS A 437 11.69 14.93 -12.11
CA LYS A 437 11.33 16.24 -11.52
C LYS A 437 10.67 17.23 -12.48
N LYS A 438 10.74 16.98 -13.80
CA LYS A 438 10.22 17.85 -14.88
C LYS A 438 9.05 17.21 -15.62
N ALA A 439 8.72 15.95 -15.33
CA ALA A 439 7.71 15.19 -16.04
C ALA A 439 6.29 15.55 -15.55
N ALA A 440 5.34 15.62 -16.47
CA ALA A 440 3.92 15.71 -16.13
C ALA A 440 3.39 14.39 -15.57
N ALA A 441 3.88 13.26 -16.10
CA ALA A 441 3.60 11.91 -15.65
C ALA A 441 4.70 10.94 -16.11
N ILE A 442 4.73 9.73 -15.54
CA ILE A 442 5.75 8.71 -15.86
C ILE A 442 5.09 7.36 -16.17
N VAL A 443 5.56 6.66 -17.19
CA VAL A 443 5.04 5.35 -17.62
C VAL A 443 6.20 4.39 -17.84
N THR A 444 6.18 3.22 -17.17
CA THR A 444 7.22 2.19 -17.36
C THR A 444 6.66 0.84 -17.78
N ASN A 445 7.38 0.13 -18.67
CA ASN A 445 7.03 -1.26 -19.02
C ASN A 445 7.13 -2.20 -17.80
N ARG A 446 8.13 -1.97 -16.92
CA ARG A 446 8.48 -2.84 -15.79
C ARG A 446 8.29 -2.14 -14.44
N GLY A 447 8.03 -2.94 -13.42
CA GLY A 447 8.03 -2.56 -12.01
C GLY A 447 6.64 -2.65 -11.38
N GLY A 448 6.59 -3.14 -10.14
CA GLY A 448 5.41 -3.00 -9.28
C GLY A 448 5.43 -1.67 -8.49
N ARG A 449 4.45 -1.50 -7.60
CA ARG A 449 4.26 -0.33 -6.70
C ARG A 449 5.46 0.04 -5.80
N THR A 450 6.52 -0.75 -5.81
CA THR A 450 7.72 -0.62 -4.96
C THR A 450 9.00 -0.40 -5.78
N CYS A 451 8.91 -0.16 -7.09
CA CYS A 451 10.06 0.11 -7.95
C CYS A 451 10.61 1.54 -7.77
N HIS A 452 11.80 1.80 -8.32
CA HIS A 452 12.40 3.14 -8.37
C HIS A 452 11.45 4.20 -8.95
N ALA A 453 10.79 3.88 -10.08
CA ALA A 453 9.80 4.77 -10.70
C ALA A 453 8.67 5.12 -9.71
N ALA A 454 8.12 4.14 -9.01
CA ALA A 454 7.02 4.35 -8.07
C ALA A 454 7.45 5.21 -6.85
N ILE A 455 8.58 4.87 -6.23
CA ILE A 455 9.09 5.56 -5.03
C ILE A 455 9.34 7.05 -5.34
N VAL A 456 10.13 7.34 -6.37
CA VAL A 456 10.50 8.72 -6.73
C VAL A 456 9.29 9.52 -7.21
N SER A 457 8.35 8.91 -7.96
CA SER A 457 7.12 9.60 -8.39
C SER A 457 6.26 10.02 -7.20
N ARG A 458 6.16 9.19 -6.14
CA ARG A 458 5.46 9.55 -4.90
C ARG A 458 6.19 10.64 -4.08
N GLU A 459 7.53 10.65 -4.05
CA GLU A 459 8.29 11.74 -3.40
C GLU A 459 8.13 13.08 -4.14
N LEU A 460 8.09 13.05 -5.47
CA LEU A 460 7.92 14.24 -6.31
C LEU A 460 6.46 14.67 -6.49
N GLY A 461 5.49 13.82 -6.11
CA GLY A 461 4.06 14.08 -6.25
C GLY A 461 3.57 14.08 -7.70
N VAL A 462 4.24 13.33 -8.58
CA VAL A 462 3.94 13.13 -10.01
C VAL A 462 3.18 11.80 -10.20
N PRO A 463 2.10 11.73 -11.00
CA PRO A 463 1.43 10.46 -11.29
C PRO A 463 2.33 9.53 -12.11
N ALA A 464 2.33 8.23 -11.78
CA ALA A 464 3.02 7.24 -12.57
C ALA A 464 2.22 5.94 -12.77
N ILE A 465 2.45 5.28 -13.89
CA ILE A 465 1.91 3.96 -14.21
C ILE A 465 3.07 3.01 -14.48
N VAL A 466 3.17 1.94 -13.70
CA VAL A 466 4.31 1.02 -13.71
C VAL A 466 3.89 -0.40 -14.08
N GLY A 467 4.77 -1.14 -14.74
CA GLY A 467 4.47 -2.51 -15.15
C GLY A 467 3.49 -2.59 -16.33
N THR A 468 3.54 -1.65 -17.26
CA THR A 468 2.64 -1.59 -18.45
C THR A 468 2.96 -2.62 -19.54
N GLU A 469 4.07 -3.35 -19.42
CA GLU A 469 4.62 -4.36 -20.33
C GLU A 469 5.01 -3.82 -21.73
N HIS A 470 4.10 -3.14 -22.43
CA HIS A 470 4.24 -2.68 -23.82
C HIS A 470 4.15 -1.14 -23.97
N GLY A 471 4.29 -0.37 -22.89
CA GLY A 471 4.16 1.10 -22.91
C GLY A 471 5.08 1.80 -23.92
N THR A 472 6.34 1.38 -24.04
CA THR A 472 7.31 1.92 -25.03
C THR A 472 7.06 1.51 -26.48
N GLU A 473 6.08 0.63 -26.73
CA GLU A 473 5.74 0.09 -28.06
C GLU A 473 4.42 0.67 -28.57
N LEU A 474 3.47 0.92 -27.65
CA LEU A 474 2.14 1.44 -27.95
C LEU A 474 2.09 2.98 -27.98
N LEU A 475 2.86 3.66 -27.11
CA LEU A 475 2.90 5.13 -27.02
C LEU A 475 3.95 5.73 -27.95
N LYS A 476 3.65 6.89 -28.55
CA LYS A 476 4.49 7.52 -29.59
C LYS A 476 4.97 8.90 -29.21
N ASP A 477 6.20 9.24 -29.58
CA ASP A 477 6.80 10.56 -29.36
C ASP A 477 5.90 11.71 -29.87
N GLY A 478 5.65 12.70 -29.01
CA GLY A 478 4.80 13.85 -29.29
C GLY A 478 3.29 13.60 -29.16
N GLN A 479 2.83 12.37 -29.00
CA GLN A 479 1.41 12.05 -28.77
C GLN A 479 0.95 12.67 -27.45
N THR A 480 -0.08 13.52 -27.48
CA THR A 480 -0.67 14.06 -26.24
C THR A 480 -1.52 12.98 -25.59
N VAL A 481 -1.22 12.63 -24.34
CA VAL A 481 -1.95 11.61 -23.57
C VAL A 481 -2.35 12.16 -22.20
N THR A 482 -3.39 11.56 -21.61
CA THR A 482 -3.77 11.79 -20.22
C THR A 482 -3.50 10.55 -19.40
N VAL A 483 -2.61 10.66 -18.42
CA VAL A 483 -2.24 9.61 -17.48
C VAL A 483 -3.13 9.76 -16.26
N SER A 484 -3.97 8.75 -16.01
CA SER A 484 -4.87 8.69 -14.86
C SER A 484 -4.44 7.59 -13.90
N CYS A 485 -4.23 7.98 -12.64
CA CYS A 485 -4.00 7.06 -11.53
C CYS A 485 -5.10 7.19 -10.45
N ALA A 486 -6.17 7.95 -10.74
CA ALA A 486 -7.26 8.27 -9.81
C ALA A 486 -8.43 7.25 -9.84
N GLU A 487 -8.20 6.07 -10.44
CA GLU A 487 -9.25 5.10 -10.81
C GLU A 487 -8.98 3.70 -10.23
N GLY A 488 -8.21 3.63 -9.14
CA GLY A 488 -7.92 2.41 -8.37
C GLY A 488 -6.46 1.94 -8.47
N ASP A 489 -6.24 0.64 -8.23
CA ASP A 489 -4.96 -0.07 -8.36
C ASP A 489 -4.47 -0.13 -9.82
N THR A 490 -5.36 0.10 -10.79
CA THR A 490 -5.05 0.13 -12.22
C THR A 490 -4.91 1.58 -12.70
N GLY A 491 -3.73 1.90 -13.26
CA GLY A 491 -3.51 3.16 -13.97
C GLY A 491 -3.83 3.04 -15.45
N PHE A 492 -4.41 4.09 -16.03
CA PHE A 492 -4.81 4.17 -17.43
C PHE A 492 -4.09 5.31 -18.17
N VAL A 493 -3.52 5.02 -19.35
CA VAL A 493 -3.07 6.05 -20.29
C VAL A 493 -4.14 6.19 -21.38
N TYR A 494 -4.81 7.34 -21.41
CA TYR A 494 -5.81 7.66 -22.42
C TYR A 494 -5.23 8.52 -23.54
N ASP A 495 -5.73 8.35 -24.76
CA ASP A 495 -5.41 9.22 -25.88
C ASP A 495 -6.00 10.64 -25.71
N GLY A 496 -5.21 11.65 -26.06
CA GLY A 496 -5.60 13.06 -26.02
C GLY A 496 -5.55 13.72 -24.64
N ARG A 497 -6.00 14.98 -24.60
CA ARG A 497 -6.18 15.78 -23.38
C ARG A 497 -7.62 15.62 -22.87
N LEU A 498 -7.78 14.93 -21.75
CA LEU A 498 -9.08 14.75 -21.09
C LEU A 498 -9.26 15.79 -19.97
N GLN A 499 -10.50 16.21 -19.73
CA GLN A 499 -10.82 17.09 -18.61
C GLN A 499 -10.92 16.31 -17.30
N PHE A 500 -10.40 16.89 -16.22
CA PHE A 500 -10.56 16.39 -14.85
C PHE A 500 -10.74 17.55 -13.87
N ASP A 501 -11.40 17.26 -12.73
CA ASP A 501 -11.40 18.16 -11.57
C ASP A 501 -10.31 17.75 -10.56
N VAL A 502 -9.83 18.72 -9.79
CA VAL A 502 -9.03 18.51 -8.58
C VAL A 502 -9.71 19.25 -7.44
N ARG A 503 -10.30 18.52 -6.48
CA ARG A 503 -10.83 19.11 -5.25
C ARG A 503 -9.77 19.02 -4.16
N ARG A 504 -9.42 20.18 -3.59
CA ARG A 504 -8.54 20.31 -2.42
C ARG A 504 -9.38 20.66 -1.21
N THR A 505 -9.37 19.83 -0.17
CA THR A 505 -10.10 20.13 1.08
C THR A 505 -9.21 20.00 2.29
N ASN A 506 -9.12 21.07 3.09
CA ASN A 506 -8.47 21.02 4.40
C ASN A 506 -9.42 20.35 5.40
N VAL A 507 -8.91 19.34 6.11
CA VAL A 507 -9.69 18.52 7.07
C VAL A 507 -9.28 18.77 8.54
N GLU A 508 -8.31 19.64 8.80
CA GLU A 508 -7.95 20.00 10.18
C GLU A 508 -9.06 20.83 10.85
N ASN A 509 -9.45 20.40 12.06
CA ASN A 509 -10.38 21.10 12.96
C ASN A 509 -11.87 21.14 12.54
N LEU A 510 -12.33 20.25 11.64
CA LEU A 510 -13.77 20.11 11.41
C LEU A 510 -14.47 19.60 12.69
N SER A 511 -15.54 20.28 13.12
CA SER A 511 -16.37 19.81 14.23
C SER A 511 -17.08 18.49 13.88
N ARG A 512 -17.40 17.66 14.88
CA ARG A 512 -18.24 16.46 14.70
C ARG A 512 -19.70 16.77 15.06
N PRO A 513 -20.67 16.37 14.22
CA PRO A 513 -22.09 16.42 14.56
C PRO A 513 -22.49 15.31 15.55
N ASP A 514 -23.71 15.39 16.07
CA ASP A 514 -24.35 14.34 16.88
C ASP A 514 -24.90 13.21 15.98
N THR A 515 -25.54 13.56 14.85
CA THR A 515 -25.96 12.60 13.82
C THR A 515 -24.74 12.08 13.06
N LYS A 516 -24.55 10.75 13.05
CA LYS A 516 -23.36 10.12 12.46
C LYS A 516 -23.28 10.32 10.95
N VAL A 517 -22.11 10.72 10.45
CA VAL A 517 -21.87 10.90 9.02
C VAL A 517 -21.08 9.71 8.49
N MET A 518 -21.78 8.80 7.82
CA MET A 518 -21.23 7.56 7.27
C MET A 518 -21.05 7.67 5.75
N MET A 519 -20.35 6.70 5.15
CA MET A 519 -20.11 6.68 3.70
C MET A 519 -20.89 5.58 2.96
N ASN A 520 -21.23 5.87 1.70
CA ASN A 520 -21.56 4.90 0.67
C ASN A 520 -20.27 4.54 -0.06
N VAL A 521 -19.88 3.26 -0.07
CA VAL A 521 -18.64 2.78 -0.71
C VAL A 521 -18.93 1.49 -1.50
N GLY A 522 -18.18 1.25 -2.57
CA GLY A 522 -18.33 0.04 -3.40
C GLY A 522 -17.05 -0.45 -4.05
N ASN A 523 -16.16 0.47 -4.44
CA ASN A 523 -14.81 0.12 -4.89
C ASN A 523 -13.91 -0.21 -3.67
N PRO A 524 -13.34 -1.43 -3.57
CA PRO A 524 -12.39 -1.77 -2.51
C PRO A 524 -11.05 -1.05 -2.62
N GLU A 525 -10.63 -0.66 -3.83
CA GLU A 525 -9.31 -0.07 -4.10
C GLU A 525 -9.21 1.37 -3.57
N GLU A 526 -10.32 2.12 -3.59
CA GLU A 526 -10.44 3.46 -2.99
C GLU A 526 -10.55 3.43 -1.45
N ALA A 527 -10.80 2.26 -0.84
CA ALA A 527 -11.24 2.19 0.56
C ALA A 527 -10.25 2.84 1.55
N PHE A 528 -8.95 2.65 1.33
CA PHE A 528 -7.90 3.16 2.21
C PHE A 528 -7.77 4.70 2.16
N SER A 529 -7.85 5.34 0.99
CA SER A 529 -7.79 6.81 0.90
C SER A 529 -9.09 7.47 1.40
N LEU A 530 -10.24 6.87 1.10
CA LEU A 530 -11.54 7.32 1.61
C LEU A 530 -11.61 7.28 3.15
N SER A 531 -10.87 6.37 3.80
CA SER A 531 -10.83 6.27 5.27
C SER A 531 -10.36 7.55 5.97
N PHE A 532 -9.49 8.35 5.33
CA PHE A 532 -8.94 9.59 5.87
C PHE A 532 -9.93 10.75 5.88
N ILE A 533 -10.99 10.71 5.06
CA ILE A 533 -12.05 11.72 5.08
C ILE A 533 -12.86 11.52 6.38
N PRO A 534 -13.02 12.55 7.25
CA PRO A 534 -13.72 12.41 8.54
C PRO A 534 -15.11 11.75 8.46
N ASN A 535 -15.21 10.50 8.95
CA ASN A 535 -16.41 9.64 8.85
C ASN A 535 -16.71 8.88 10.16
N ASP A 536 -17.92 8.34 10.27
CA ASP A 536 -18.40 7.46 11.36
C ASP A 536 -18.49 5.97 10.95
N GLY A 537 -17.89 5.60 9.81
CA GLY A 537 -17.97 4.26 9.22
C GLY A 537 -18.66 4.27 7.85
N VAL A 538 -19.11 3.10 7.41
CA VAL A 538 -19.75 2.90 6.09
C VAL A 538 -21.20 2.45 6.31
N GLY A 539 -22.16 3.29 5.91
CA GLY A 539 -23.60 3.02 6.07
C GLY A 539 -24.21 2.23 4.91
N LEU A 540 -23.48 2.13 3.80
CA LEU A 540 -23.79 1.26 2.67
C LEU A 540 -22.49 0.85 1.96
N ALA A 541 -21.99 -0.36 2.24
CA ALA A 541 -21.03 -1.05 1.39
C ALA A 541 -21.79 -1.86 0.33
N ARG A 542 -21.38 -1.76 -0.94
CA ARG A 542 -21.99 -2.43 -2.10
C ARG A 542 -21.06 -3.48 -2.70
N GLU A 543 -21.48 -4.74 -2.71
CA GLU A 543 -20.72 -5.83 -3.34
C GLU A 543 -20.95 -6.00 -4.84
N GLU A 544 -21.94 -5.31 -5.42
CA GLU A 544 -22.23 -5.38 -6.86
C GLU A 544 -21.02 -4.97 -7.71
N PHE A 545 -20.26 -3.97 -7.26
CA PHE A 545 -18.99 -3.57 -7.90
C PHE A 545 -17.95 -4.70 -7.85
N ILE A 546 -17.87 -5.43 -6.72
CA ILE A 546 -16.92 -6.54 -6.54
C ILE A 546 -17.26 -7.68 -7.50
N ILE A 547 -18.55 -8.01 -7.59
CA ILE A 547 -19.06 -9.06 -8.47
C ILE A 547 -18.83 -8.69 -9.95
N SER A 548 -19.16 -7.47 -10.37
CA SER A 548 -18.96 -7.01 -11.76
C SER A 548 -17.48 -6.85 -12.15
N ASN A 549 -16.60 -6.38 -11.27
CA ASN A 549 -15.24 -5.99 -11.67
C ASN A 549 -14.14 -7.02 -11.34
N TYR A 550 -14.31 -7.88 -10.34
CA TYR A 550 -13.30 -8.91 -10.01
C TYR A 550 -13.79 -10.34 -10.25
N ILE A 551 -15.09 -10.60 -10.11
CA ILE A 551 -15.64 -11.96 -10.23
C ILE A 551 -16.09 -12.25 -11.67
N LYS A 552 -16.88 -11.36 -12.29
CA LYS A 552 -17.34 -11.39 -13.70
C LYS A 552 -18.19 -12.59 -14.12
N VAL A 553 -18.27 -13.65 -13.31
CA VAL A 553 -18.97 -14.91 -13.58
C VAL A 553 -20.22 -15.01 -12.71
N HIS A 554 -21.31 -15.55 -13.27
CA HIS A 554 -22.53 -15.82 -12.52
C HIS A 554 -22.30 -16.91 -11.45
N PRO A 555 -22.77 -16.75 -10.19
CA PRO A 555 -22.46 -17.71 -9.11
C PRO A 555 -22.87 -19.14 -9.41
N LEU A 556 -24.03 -19.35 -10.02
CA LEU A 556 -24.51 -20.68 -10.41
C LEU A 556 -23.72 -21.30 -11.58
N ALA A 557 -23.06 -20.48 -12.42
CA ALA A 557 -22.16 -20.98 -13.46
C ALA A 557 -20.82 -21.48 -12.88
N LEU A 558 -20.41 -20.98 -11.70
CA LEU A 558 -19.30 -21.55 -10.93
C LEU A 558 -19.72 -22.84 -10.22
N VAL A 559 -20.86 -22.84 -9.52
CA VAL A 559 -21.40 -24.03 -8.83
C VAL A 559 -21.60 -25.21 -9.79
N ASN A 560 -22.18 -24.97 -10.96
CA ASN A 560 -22.47 -26.02 -11.94
C ASN A 560 -21.37 -26.17 -13.01
N TYR A 561 -20.16 -25.65 -12.78
CA TYR A 561 -19.10 -25.55 -13.80
C TYR A 561 -18.84 -26.87 -14.55
N GLU A 562 -18.78 -28.00 -13.86
CA GLU A 562 -18.56 -29.31 -14.49
C GLU A 562 -19.67 -29.69 -15.48
N GLY A 563 -20.93 -29.37 -15.15
CA GLY A 563 -22.10 -29.61 -15.99
C GLY A 563 -22.31 -28.62 -17.13
N LEU A 564 -21.49 -27.56 -17.25
CA LEU A 564 -21.53 -26.66 -18.40
C LEU A 564 -21.06 -27.36 -19.68
N GLU A 565 -21.67 -27.03 -20.82
CA GLU A 565 -21.24 -27.50 -22.13
C GLU A 565 -19.83 -27.00 -22.48
N ALA A 566 -19.10 -27.76 -23.30
CA ALA A 566 -17.78 -27.37 -23.79
C ALA A 566 -17.93 -26.24 -24.83
N GLY A 567 -17.45 -25.04 -24.50
CA GLY A 567 -17.57 -23.87 -25.37
C GLY A 567 -17.02 -22.59 -24.74
N PRO A 568 -17.20 -21.42 -25.41
CA PRO A 568 -16.58 -20.16 -25.03
C PRO A 568 -16.85 -19.72 -23.58
N VAL A 569 -18.06 -20.01 -23.06
CA VAL A 569 -18.43 -19.69 -21.66
C VAL A 569 -17.59 -20.52 -20.67
N LYS A 570 -17.51 -21.84 -20.85
CA LYS A 570 -16.74 -22.73 -19.96
C LYS A 570 -15.25 -22.40 -19.99
N GLN A 571 -14.70 -22.10 -21.18
CA GLN A 571 -13.32 -21.64 -21.31
C GLN A 571 -13.11 -20.29 -20.60
N ARG A 572 -14.00 -19.31 -20.81
CA ARG A 572 -13.85 -17.99 -20.16
C ARG A 572 -13.92 -18.07 -18.63
N ILE A 573 -14.73 -18.99 -18.09
CA ILE A 573 -14.76 -19.28 -16.66
C ILE A 573 -13.46 -19.96 -16.22
N HIS A 574 -12.92 -20.92 -16.99
CA HIS A 574 -11.61 -21.52 -16.72
C HIS A 574 -10.51 -20.45 -16.62
N ASP A 575 -10.41 -19.55 -17.61
CA ASP A 575 -9.39 -18.50 -17.68
C ASP A 575 -9.46 -17.54 -16.47
N LEU A 576 -10.68 -17.13 -16.08
CA LEU A 576 -10.91 -16.26 -14.92
C LEU A 576 -10.62 -16.96 -13.59
N THR A 577 -10.63 -18.30 -13.55
CA THR A 577 -10.48 -19.12 -12.35
C THR A 577 -9.20 -19.97 -12.35
N ILE A 578 -8.17 -19.53 -13.07
CA ILE A 578 -6.82 -20.12 -13.01
C ILE A 578 -6.32 -20.07 -11.55
N GLY A 579 -5.69 -21.16 -11.10
CA GLY A 579 -5.28 -21.35 -9.71
C GLY A 579 -6.36 -21.89 -8.76
N TYR A 580 -7.64 -21.88 -9.16
CA TYR A 580 -8.74 -22.44 -8.36
C TYR A 580 -9.18 -23.80 -8.90
N ALA A 581 -9.10 -24.83 -8.04
CA ALA A 581 -9.68 -26.14 -8.31
C ALA A 581 -11.21 -26.12 -8.03
N ASP A 582 -11.62 -25.76 -6.81
CA ASP A 582 -13.02 -25.45 -6.48
C ASP A 582 -13.41 -24.11 -7.12
N LYS A 583 -14.23 -24.15 -8.18
CA LYS A 583 -14.66 -22.94 -8.91
C LYS A 583 -15.54 -22.01 -8.03
N PRO A 584 -16.48 -22.52 -7.21
CA PRO A 584 -17.09 -21.76 -6.13
C PRO A 584 -16.12 -21.01 -5.19
N GLN A 585 -14.97 -21.59 -4.83
CA GLN A 585 -14.02 -20.90 -3.92
C GLN A 585 -13.43 -19.62 -4.54
N PHE A 586 -13.37 -19.48 -5.88
CA PHE A 586 -12.99 -18.21 -6.52
C PHE A 586 -13.96 -17.08 -6.17
N PHE A 587 -15.28 -17.34 -6.20
CA PHE A 587 -16.28 -16.35 -5.78
C PHE A 587 -16.09 -15.99 -4.30
N VAL A 588 -15.97 -17.02 -3.45
CA VAL A 588 -15.84 -16.86 -2.00
C VAL A 588 -14.60 -16.04 -1.62
N ASP A 589 -13.43 -16.37 -2.19
CA ASP A 589 -12.19 -15.63 -1.93
C ASP A 589 -12.28 -14.22 -2.52
N LYS A 590 -12.69 -14.02 -3.78
CA LYS A 590 -12.73 -12.67 -4.38
C LYS A 590 -13.72 -11.74 -3.68
N LEU A 591 -14.89 -12.23 -3.28
CA LEU A 591 -15.85 -11.45 -2.50
C LEU A 591 -15.31 -11.17 -1.10
N ALA A 592 -14.74 -12.17 -0.41
CA ALA A 592 -14.16 -11.98 0.93
C ALA A 592 -13.02 -10.95 0.92
N HIS A 593 -12.11 -10.98 -0.05
CA HIS A 593 -11.03 -9.98 -0.16
C HIS A 593 -11.59 -8.56 -0.32
N GLY A 594 -12.51 -8.33 -1.27
CA GLY A 594 -13.08 -7.00 -1.52
C GLY A 594 -13.87 -6.46 -0.31
N VAL A 595 -14.69 -7.30 0.31
CA VAL A 595 -15.44 -6.96 1.53
C VAL A 595 -14.49 -6.74 2.72
N ALA A 596 -13.40 -7.50 2.82
CA ALA A 596 -12.41 -7.33 3.88
C ALA A 596 -11.64 -6.02 3.77
N MET A 597 -11.25 -5.58 2.57
CA MET A 597 -10.63 -4.24 2.41
C MET A 597 -11.58 -3.12 2.82
N LEU A 598 -12.86 -3.20 2.42
CA LEU A 598 -13.90 -2.26 2.86
C LEU A 598 -14.11 -2.27 4.39
N ALA A 599 -14.11 -3.44 5.03
CA ALA A 599 -14.28 -3.57 6.48
C ALA A 599 -13.02 -3.13 7.27
N ALA A 600 -11.82 -3.39 6.75
CA ALA A 600 -10.55 -3.05 7.36
C ALA A 600 -10.24 -1.56 7.30
N ALA A 601 -10.49 -0.90 6.16
CA ALA A 601 -10.19 0.52 5.97
C ALA A 601 -10.90 1.44 6.97
N PHE A 602 -12.10 1.06 7.42
CA PHE A 602 -12.91 1.85 8.37
C PHE A 602 -12.91 1.28 9.80
N TYR A 603 -12.15 0.22 10.06
CA TYR A 603 -12.08 -0.44 11.37
C TYR A 603 -11.64 0.53 12.50
N PRO A 604 -12.19 0.43 13.72
CA PRO A 604 -13.21 -0.51 14.20
C PRO A 604 -14.65 -0.03 13.99
N LYS A 605 -14.90 1.00 13.17
CA LYS A 605 -16.25 1.57 12.95
C LYS A 605 -17.15 0.60 12.18
N ASP A 606 -18.46 0.67 12.41
CA ASP A 606 -19.46 -0.16 11.74
C ASP A 606 -19.36 0.00 10.20
N VAL A 607 -19.34 -1.12 9.48
CA VAL A 607 -19.37 -1.20 8.01
C VAL A 607 -20.56 -2.07 7.62
N ILE A 608 -21.62 -1.46 7.08
CA ILE A 608 -22.88 -2.13 6.77
C ILE A 608 -22.86 -2.59 5.31
N LEU A 609 -22.56 -3.86 5.08
CA LEU A 609 -22.60 -4.50 3.77
C LEU A 609 -24.04 -4.83 3.38
N ARG A 610 -24.49 -4.29 2.25
CA ARG A 610 -25.70 -4.76 1.58
C ARG A 610 -25.34 -6.00 0.75
N LEU A 611 -26.04 -7.11 1.00
CA LEU A 611 -25.93 -8.31 0.17
C LEU A 611 -26.48 -8.02 -1.24
N SER A 612 -26.03 -8.77 -2.25
CA SER A 612 -26.29 -8.47 -3.66
C SER A 612 -27.75 -8.20 -4.00
N ASP A 613 -28.03 -6.99 -4.50
CA ASP A 613 -29.37 -6.49 -4.88
C ASP A 613 -29.58 -6.47 -6.41
N PHE A 614 -28.71 -7.16 -7.15
CA PHE A 614 -28.78 -7.25 -8.60
C PHE A 614 -30.14 -7.76 -9.10
N LYS A 615 -30.63 -7.09 -10.14
CA LYS A 615 -31.77 -7.49 -10.95
C LYS A 615 -31.41 -8.71 -11.83
N THR A 616 -32.41 -9.41 -12.33
CA THR A 616 -32.25 -10.55 -13.26
C THR A 616 -31.42 -10.20 -14.50
N ASN A 617 -31.71 -9.06 -15.13
CA ASN A 617 -30.98 -8.57 -16.31
C ASN A 617 -29.51 -8.19 -16.02
N GLU A 618 -29.17 -7.81 -14.78
CA GLU A 618 -27.80 -7.52 -14.37
C GLU A 618 -27.00 -8.81 -14.16
N TYR A 619 -27.56 -9.79 -13.43
CA TYR A 619 -26.96 -11.14 -13.33
C TYR A 619 -26.83 -11.82 -14.70
N ALA A 620 -27.78 -11.60 -15.63
CA ALA A 620 -27.75 -12.17 -16.99
C ALA A 620 -26.57 -11.68 -17.84
N ASN A 621 -26.00 -10.51 -17.53
CA ASN A 621 -24.84 -9.94 -18.22
C ASN A 621 -23.49 -10.50 -17.72
N LEU A 622 -23.47 -11.19 -16.57
CA LEU A 622 -22.28 -11.92 -16.10
C LEU A 622 -21.99 -13.14 -16.99
N VAL A 623 -20.73 -13.57 -17.03
CA VAL A 623 -20.32 -14.77 -17.78
C VAL A 623 -21.11 -15.99 -17.27
N GLY A 624 -21.89 -16.61 -18.16
CA GLY A 624 -22.78 -17.74 -17.86
C GLY A 624 -24.16 -17.38 -17.28
N GLY A 625 -24.47 -16.10 -17.07
CA GLY A 625 -25.71 -15.66 -16.40
C GLY A 625 -27.00 -15.99 -17.15
N LYS A 626 -27.02 -15.80 -18.48
CA LYS A 626 -28.21 -15.98 -19.34
C LYS A 626 -28.90 -17.35 -19.28
N ALA A 627 -28.23 -18.39 -18.77
CA ALA A 627 -28.80 -19.73 -18.60
C ALA A 627 -29.65 -19.87 -17.31
N TYR A 628 -29.45 -18.99 -16.33
CA TYR A 628 -30.09 -19.06 -15.01
C TYR A 628 -31.17 -18.00 -14.82
N GLU A 629 -30.99 -16.84 -15.45
CA GLU A 629 -31.80 -15.65 -15.26
C GLU A 629 -32.97 -15.59 -16.28
N PRO A 630 -34.23 -15.54 -15.81
CA PRO A 630 -35.37 -15.33 -16.70
C PRO A 630 -35.42 -13.87 -17.20
N ALA A 631 -36.06 -13.65 -18.35
CA ALA A 631 -36.49 -12.31 -18.73
C ALA A 631 -37.67 -11.87 -17.83
N GLU A 632 -37.68 -10.61 -17.42
CA GLU A 632 -38.74 -9.99 -16.63
C GLU A 632 -39.13 -8.65 -17.26
N GLU A 633 -40.43 -8.41 -17.44
CA GLU A 633 -40.95 -7.14 -17.99
C GLU A 633 -40.62 -5.93 -17.12
N ASN A 634 -40.48 -6.13 -15.80
CA ASN A 634 -40.24 -5.06 -14.81
C ASN A 634 -39.13 -5.46 -13.81
N PRO A 635 -37.84 -5.49 -14.20
CA PRO A 635 -36.76 -5.99 -13.35
C PRO A 635 -36.58 -5.24 -12.02
N MET A 636 -37.04 -3.98 -11.94
CA MET A 636 -37.02 -3.17 -10.71
C MET A 636 -37.77 -3.81 -9.54
N ILE A 637 -38.87 -4.53 -9.82
CA ILE A 637 -39.72 -5.20 -8.81
C ILE A 637 -39.66 -6.73 -8.88
N GLY A 638 -38.83 -7.28 -9.77
CA GLY A 638 -38.68 -8.70 -10.08
C GLY A 638 -37.80 -9.50 -9.11
N PHE A 639 -37.15 -10.55 -9.62
CA PHE A 639 -36.44 -11.56 -8.85
C PHE A 639 -35.06 -11.08 -8.33
N ARG A 640 -35.11 -10.12 -7.40
CA ARG A 640 -33.97 -9.48 -6.71
C ARG A 640 -34.14 -9.46 -5.19
N GLY A 641 -33.03 -9.15 -4.50
CA GLY A 641 -32.95 -9.00 -3.03
C GLY A 641 -33.45 -10.22 -2.26
N ALA A 642 -34.13 -10.01 -1.13
CA ALA A 642 -34.58 -11.05 -0.22
C ALA A 642 -35.26 -12.27 -0.90
N SER A 643 -36.12 -12.04 -1.90
CA SER A 643 -36.82 -13.10 -2.65
C SER A 643 -35.89 -14.05 -3.40
N ARG A 644 -34.69 -13.61 -3.78
CA ARG A 644 -33.69 -14.41 -4.48
C ARG A 644 -32.99 -15.37 -3.52
N TYR A 645 -32.58 -14.90 -2.35
CA TYR A 645 -31.67 -15.61 -1.44
C TYR A 645 -32.19 -16.98 -0.97
N TYR A 646 -33.45 -17.08 -0.54
CA TYR A 646 -34.05 -18.34 -0.07
C TYR A 646 -34.72 -19.14 -1.20
N ASN A 647 -34.72 -18.69 -2.46
CA ASN A 647 -35.39 -19.39 -3.55
C ASN A 647 -34.54 -20.60 -4.02
N PRO A 648 -35.12 -21.80 -4.19
CA PRO A 648 -34.38 -22.98 -4.67
C PRO A 648 -33.62 -22.78 -5.98
N ARG A 649 -34.02 -21.83 -6.85
CA ARG A 649 -33.27 -21.46 -8.06
C ARG A 649 -31.90 -20.82 -7.77
N TYR A 650 -31.69 -20.22 -6.60
CA TYR A 650 -30.51 -19.40 -6.30
C TYR A 650 -29.85 -19.65 -4.94
N GLN A 651 -30.45 -20.41 -4.01
CA GLN A 651 -29.87 -20.76 -2.69
C GLN A 651 -28.37 -21.13 -2.75
N ALA A 652 -27.94 -21.89 -3.75
CA ALA A 652 -26.54 -22.30 -3.93
C ALA A 652 -25.58 -21.15 -4.29
N GLY A 653 -26.07 -20.06 -4.90
CA GLY A 653 -25.31 -18.83 -5.12
C GLY A 653 -25.21 -17.99 -3.85
N PHE A 654 -26.34 -17.80 -3.15
CA PHE A 654 -26.38 -17.09 -1.86
C PHE A 654 -25.53 -17.76 -0.77
N ALA A 655 -25.38 -19.08 -0.82
CA ALA A 655 -24.44 -19.82 0.02
C ALA A 655 -22.97 -19.39 -0.16
N LEU A 656 -22.58 -18.87 -1.34
CA LEU A 656 -21.23 -18.36 -1.60
C LEU A 656 -21.02 -16.96 -1.00
N GLU A 657 -22.03 -16.08 -1.09
CA GLU A 657 -22.06 -14.79 -0.38
C GLU A 657 -21.95 -15.02 1.14
N CYS A 658 -22.73 -15.96 1.69
CA CYS A 658 -22.65 -16.35 3.10
C CYS A 658 -21.27 -16.92 3.49
N ARG A 659 -20.67 -17.79 2.66
CA ARG A 659 -19.29 -18.30 2.87
C ARG A 659 -18.26 -17.17 2.91
N ALA A 660 -18.36 -16.20 2.00
CA ALA A 660 -17.44 -15.06 1.93
C ALA A 660 -17.53 -14.18 3.17
N VAL A 661 -18.75 -13.77 3.54
CA VAL A 661 -19.00 -12.96 4.75
C VAL A 661 -18.54 -13.67 6.03
N LYS A 662 -18.77 -14.99 6.13
CA LYS A 662 -18.30 -15.78 7.26
C LYS A 662 -16.76 -15.79 7.36
N LYS A 663 -16.06 -15.96 6.23
CA LYS A 663 -14.59 -15.85 6.16
C LYS A 663 -14.10 -14.48 6.66
N VAL A 664 -14.73 -13.38 6.24
CA VAL A 664 -14.35 -12.03 6.70
C VAL A 664 -14.57 -11.84 8.21
N ARG A 665 -15.68 -12.33 8.78
CA ARG A 665 -15.99 -12.16 10.21
C ARG A 665 -15.22 -13.10 11.14
N GLU A 666 -15.00 -14.36 10.75
CA GLU A 666 -14.42 -15.39 11.62
C GLU A 666 -12.92 -15.64 11.34
N GLU A 667 -12.53 -15.83 10.08
CA GLU A 667 -11.16 -16.13 9.69
C GLU A 667 -10.26 -14.88 9.76
N MET A 668 -10.78 -13.73 9.29
CA MET A 668 -10.08 -12.44 9.28
C MET A 668 -10.38 -11.55 10.49
N GLY A 669 -11.40 -11.89 11.29
CA GLY A 669 -11.75 -11.20 12.55
C GLY A 669 -12.44 -9.83 12.40
N LEU A 670 -12.91 -9.46 11.21
CA LEU A 670 -13.49 -8.15 10.91
C LEU A 670 -14.96 -8.06 11.37
N THR A 671 -15.14 -8.07 12.70
CA THR A 671 -16.44 -8.14 13.39
C THR A 671 -17.26 -6.84 13.34
N ASN A 672 -16.70 -5.76 12.79
CA ASN A 672 -17.40 -4.52 12.45
C ASN A 672 -18.27 -4.61 11.17
N LEU A 673 -18.10 -5.66 10.36
CA LEU A 673 -18.90 -5.93 9.15
C LEU A 673 -20.36 -6.34 9.49
N LYS A 674 -21.29 -5.39 9.52
CA LYS A 674 -22.73 -5.68 9.67
C LYS A 674 -23.34 -6.02 8.32
N LEU A 675 -24.49 -6.69 8.30
CA LEU A 675 -25.15 -7.12 7.06
C LEU A 675 -26.53 -6.48 6.92
N MET A 676 -26.89 -6.10 5.70
CA MET A 676 -28.17 -5.53 5.35
C MET A 676 -28.85 -6.32 4.23
N ILE A 677 -30.12 -6.65 4.44
CA ILE A 677 -30.97 -7.39 3.51
C ILE A 677 -31.76 -6.38 2.65
N PRO A 678 -31.50 -6.29 1.33
CA PRO A 678 -32.28 -5.47 0.41
C PRO A 678 -33.59 -6.14 -0.02
N PHE A 679 -34.50 -5.31 -0.53
CA PHE A 679 -35.74 -5.64 -1.21
C PHE A 679 -36.63 -6.64 -0.45
N CYS A 680 -36.64 -6.51 0.89
CA CYS A 680 -37.37 -7.39 1.80
C CYS A 680 -38.85 -6.95 1.90
N ARG A 681 -39.69 -7.50 1.03
CA ARG A 681 -41.13 -7.20 0.84
C ARG A 681 -41.97 -7.49 2.08
N THR A 682 -41.64 -8.54 2.85
CA THR A 682 -42.43 -8.96 4.03
C THR A 682 -41.57 -9.45 5.20
N VAL A 683 -42.11 -9.38 6.42
CA VAL A 683 -41.45 -9.86 7.65
C VAL A 683 -41.09 -11.36 7.54
N GLU A 684 -41.98 -12.16 6.93
CA GLU A 684 -41.76 -13.60 6.74
C GLU A 684 -40.72 -13.91 5.65
N GLU A 685 -40.49 -12.99 4.71
CA GLU A 685 -39.31 -13.04 3.84
C GLU A 685 -38.02 -12.82 4.63
N GLY A 686 -37.99 -11.83 5.52
CA GLY A 686 -36.87 -11.57 6.42
C GLY A 686 -36.54 -12.78 7.29
N ARG A 687 -37.55 -13.46 7.86
CA ARG A 687 -37.35 -14.71 8.62
C ARG A 687 -36.76 -15.83 7.76
N ARG A 688 -37.24 -16.02 6.53
CA ARG A 688 -36.72 -17.04 5.60
C ARG A 688 -35.27 -16.76 5.16
N VAL A 689 -34.92 -15.50 4.92
CA VAL A 689 -33.52 -15.11 4.64
C VAL A 689 -32.63 -15.40 5.85
N GLN A 690 -33.03 -15.02 7.07
CA GLN A 690 -32.26 -15.31 8.27
C GLN A 690 -32.12 -16.82 8.56
N ALA A 691 -33.16 -17.61 8.25
CA ALA A 691 -33.10 -19.07 8.35
C ALA A 691 -32.14 -19.68 7.31
N GLU A 692 -32.07 -19.13 6.09
CA GLU A 692 -31.08 -19.55 5.08
C GLU A 692 -29.66 -19.19 5.51
N MET A 693 -29.41 -17.94 5.91
CA MET A 693 -28.11 -17.48 6.44
C MET A 693 -27.62 -18.36 7.61
N ALA A 694 -28.52 -18.78 8.49
CA ALA A 694 -28.20 -19.63 9.63
C ALA A 694 -27.73 -21.04 9.23
N LYS A 695 -28.18 -21.61 8.09
CA LYS A 695 -27.65 -22.88 7.56
C LYS A 695 -26.15 -22.77 7.22
N HIS A 696 -25.75 -21.60 6.71
CA HIS A 696 -24.37 -21.30 6.33
C HIS A 696 -23.53 -20.76 7.52
N GLY A 697 -24.13 -20.68 8.71
CA GLY A 697 -23.49 -20.30 9.98
C GLY A 697 -23.65 -18.82 10.37
N LEU A 698 -24.28 -17.99 9.55
CA LEU A 698 -24.49 -16.57 9.85
C LEU A 698 -25.82 -16.39 10.62
N LYS A 699 -25.74 -16.26 11.94
CA LYS A 699 -26.90 -16.08 12.84
C LYS A 699 -26.82 -14.76 13.60
N ARG A 700 -27.90 -13.98 13.58
CA ARG A 700 -28.07 -12.74 14.33
C ARG A 700 -27.66 -12.89 15.81
N GLY A 701 -26.88 -11.94 16.33
CA GLY A 701 -26.34 -11.93 17.69
C GLY A 701 -25.14 -12.83 17.93
N VAL A 702 -24.91 -13.88 17.13
CA VAL A 702 -23.71 -14.74 17.25
C VAL A 702 -22.50 -13.96 16.75
N ASN A 703 -21.39 -14.02 17.50
CA ASN A 703 -20.15 -13.28 17.20
C ASN A 703 -20.40 -11.78 16.88
N GLY A 704 -21.34 -11.12 17.55
CA GLY A 704 -21.65 -9.69 17.35
C GLY A 704 -22.22 -9.32 15.98
N LEU A 705 -22.80 -10.28 15.25
CA LEU A 705 -23.46 -10.06 13.97
C LEU A 705 -24.81 -9.35 14.17
N GLU A 706 -24.88 -8.08 13.76
CA GLU A 706 -26.14 -7.33 13.62
C GLU A 706 -26.67 -7.50 12.19
N LEU A 707 -27.99 -7.65 12.06
CA LEU A 707 -28.69 -7.71 10.78
C LEU A 707 -29.61 -6.49 10.59
N TYR A 708 -29.52 -5.86 9.44
CA TYR A 708 -30.30 -4.69 9.05
C TYR A 708 -31.26 -5.04 7.91
N VAL A 709 -32.34 -4.28 7.79
CA VAL A 709 -33.20 -4.28 6.59
C VAL A 709 -33.05 -2.96 5.86
N MET A 710 -32.96 -3.01 4.52
CA MET A 710 -33.06 -1.80 3.72
C MET A 710 -34.55 -1.43 3.62
N CYS A 711 -34.91 -0.29 4.22
CA CYS A 711 -36.28 0.23 4.25
C CYS A 711 -36.56 0.95 2.94
N GLU A 712 -36.94 0.19 1.92
CA GLU A 712 -37.07 0.67 0.54
C GLU A 712 -38.39 0.29 -0.14
N ILE A 713 -39.26 -0.43 0.55
CA ILE A 713 -40.60 -0.82 0.09
C ILE A 713 -41.64 -0.24 1.07
N PRO A 714 -42.80 0.28 0.62
CA PRO A 714 -43.82 0.84 1.52
C PRO A 714 -44.27 -0.11 2.65
N SER A 715 -44.23 -1.43 2.43
CA SER A 715 -44.50 -2.43 3.47
C SER A 715 -43.48 -2.40 4.63
N ASN A 716 -42.23 -1.98 4.40
CA ASN A 716 -41.24 -1.80 5.47
C ASN A 716 -41.58 -0.64 6.41
N VAL A 717 -42.27 0.39 5.90
CA VAL A 717 -42.70 1.56 6.68
C VAL A 717 -44.02 1.27 7.40
N ILE A 718 -44.94 0.56 6.74
CA ILE A 718 -46.25 0.20 7.30
C ILE A 718 -46.10 -0.84 8.43
N LEU A 719 -45.22 -1.85 8.26
CA LEU A 719 -44.96 -2.92 9.23
C LEU A 719 -43.62 -2.74 9.96
N ALA A 720 -43.23 -1.49 10.18
CA ALA A 720 -41.93 -1.14 10.76
C ALA A 720 -41.74 -1.70 12.18
N GLU A 721 -42.82 -1.91 12.94
CA GLU A 721 -42.76 -2.49 14.29
C GLU A 721 -42.37 -3.97 14.25
N GLU A 722 -42.94 -4.74 13.32
CA GLU A 722 -42.72 -6.18 13.16
C GLU A 722 -41.38 -6.47 12.49
N PHE A 723 -40.95 -5.63 11.54
CA PHE A 723 -39.58 -5.66 11.03
C PHE A 723 -38.55 -5.37 12.14
N ALA A 724 -38.87 -4.48 13.08
CA ALA A 724 -38.00 -4.14 14.22
C ALA A 724 -37.87 -5.28 15.25
N GLU A 725 -38.74 -6.29 15.24
CA GLU A 725 -38.53 -7.50 16.03
C GLU A 725 -37.37 -8.33 15.47
N ILE A 726 -37.39 -8.58 14.15
CA ILE A 726 -36.47 -9.51 13.48
C ILE A 726 -35.14 -8.89 13.01
N PHE A 727 -35.03 -7.55 12.92
CA PHE A 727 -33.79 -6.84 12.60
C PHE A 727 -33.26 -5.98 13.76
N ASP A 728 -31.97 -5.64 13.73
CA ASP A 728 -31.27 -4.79 14.70
C ASP A 728 -31.28 -3.31 14.31
N GLY A 729 -31.43 -3.04 13.01
CA GLY A 729 -31.50 -1.69 12.47
C GLY A 729 -32.09 -1.63 11.07
N PHE A 730 -32.25 -0.40 10.59
CA PHE A 730 -32.84 -0.06 9.30
C PHE A 730 -31.90 0.90 8.56
N SER A 731 -31.83 0.82 7.24
CA SER A 731 -31.29 1.89 6.41
C SER A 731 -32.31 2.24 5.34
N ILE A 732 -32.79 3.48 5.33
CA ILE A 732 -33.79 3.94 4.35
C ILE A 732 -33.14 3.99 2.96
N GLY A 733 -33.67 3.22 2.01
CA GLY A 733 -33.32 3.31 0.60
C GLY A 733 -34.19 4.35 -0.09
N SER A 734 -33.82 5.63 -0.03
CA SER A 734 -34.71 6.73 -0.46
C SER A 734 -35.13 6.63 -1.93
N ASN A 735 -34.29 6.03 -2.75
CA ASN A 735 -34.49 5.81 -4.18
C ASN A 735 -35.72 4.93 -4.45
N ASP A 736 -35.57 3.62 -4.24
CA ASP A 736 -36.58 2.61 -4.52
C ASP A 736 -37.84 2.85 -3.67
N LEU A 737 -37.72 3.43 -2.46
CA LEU A 737 -38.86 3.89 -1.65
C LEU A 737 -39.67 4.99 -2.34
N THR A 738 -39.01 5.98 -2.95
CA THR A 738 -39.67 7.05 -3.71
C THR A 738 -40.32 6.49 -4.98
N GLN A 739 -39.64 5.58 -5.68
CA GLN A 739 -40.18 4.89 -6.85
C GLN A 739 -41.48 4.14 -6.52
N LEU A 740 -41.50 3.38 -5.43
CA LEU A 740 -42.65 2.56 -5.02
C LEU A 740 -43.76 3.35 -4.30
N ILE A 741 -43.47 4.50 -3.69
CA ILE A 741 -44.50 5.41 -3.13
C ILE A 741 -45.21 6.19 -4.24
N LEU A 742 -44.48 6.64 -5.27
CA LEU A 742 -45.03 7.48 -6.34
C LEU A 742 -45.47 6.70 -7.59
N GLY A 743 -45.12 5.42 -7.70
CA GLY A 743 -45.41 4.59 -8.87
C GLY A 743 -44.57 4.97 -10.10
N VAL A 744 -43.34 5.42 -9.88
CA VAL A 744 -42.46 6.00 -10.92
C VAL A 744 -41.24 5.12 -11.18
N ASP A 745 -40.93 4.87 -12.46
CA ASP A 745 -39.58 4.42 -12.82
C ASP A 745 -38.70 5.63 -13.13
N ARG A 746 -37.66 5.85 -12.32
CA ARG A 746 -36.69 6.94 -12.54
C ARG A 746 -35.80 6.68 -13.76
N ASP A 747 -35.69 5.41 -14.19
CA ASP A 747 -34.92 5.02 -15.37
C ASP A 747 -35.74 5.29 -16.67
N SER A 748 -37.01 5.73 -16.55
CA SER A 748 -37.91 6.07 -17.66
C SER A 748 -38.02 7.59 -17.90
N GLU A 749 -37.50 8.06 -19.04
CA GLU A 749 -37.47 9.48 -19.44
C GLU A 749 -38.82 10.21 -19.35
N ILE A 750 -39.94 9.50 -19.52
CA ILE A 750 -41.30 10.06 -19.55
C ILE A 750 -41.78 10.45 -18.14
N VAL A 751 -41.43 9.67 -17.12
CA VAL A 751 -41.97 9.82 -15.75
C VAL A 751 -40.91 10.15 -14.71
N ALA A 752 -39.62 10.00 -15.01
CA ALA A 752 -38.52 10.45 -14.16
C ALA A 752 -38.64 11.90 -13.65
N PRO A 753 -39.18 12.89 -14.40
CA PRO A 753 -39.41 14.25 -13.86
C PRO A 753 -40.40 14.35 -12.69
N ILE A 754 -41.11 13.27 -12.34
CA ILE A 754 -42.03 13.18 -11.19
C ILE A 754 -41.30 12.67 -9.92
N PHE A 755 -40.10 12.10 -10.07
CA PHE A 755 -39.29 11.58 -8.97
C PHE A 755 -38.69 12.73 -8.13
N ASP A 756 -39.09 12.82 -6.86
CA ASP A 756 -38.51 13.73 -5.87
C ASP A 756 -38.64 13.12 -4.47
N GLU A 757 -37.51 12.79 -3.82
CA GLU A 757 -37.53 12.17 -2.48
C GLU A 757 -38.03 13.14 -1.39
N ARG A 758 -38.12 14.45 -1.69
CA ARG A 758 -38.69 15.47 -0.81
C ARG A 758 -40.23 15.55 -0.91
N ASN A 759 -40.85 14.77 -1.80
CA ASN A 759 -42.31 14.71 -1.94
C ASN A 759 -42.99 14.44 -0.59
N ALA A 760 -44.12 15.10 -0.34
CA ALA A 760 -44.83 15.04 0.94
C ALA A 760 -45.26 13.61 1.34
N ALA A 761 -45.53 12.71 0.39
CA ALA A 761 -45.81 11.31 0.68
C ALA A 761 -44.55 10.58 1.19
N VAL A 762 -43.41 10.76 0.51
CA VAL A 762 -42.12 10.17 0.88
C VAL A 762 -41.64 10.69 2.24
N LYS A 763 -41.66 12.02 2.46
CA LYS A 763 -41.26 12.61 3.74
C LYS A 763 -42.13 12.13 4.91
N ARG A 764 -43.44 11.92 4.71
CA ARG A 764 -44.32 11.33 5.74
C ARG A 764 -43.95 9.89 6.07
N MET A 765 -43.72 9.06 5.06
CA MET A 765 -43.29 7.67 5.25
C MET A 765 -41.92 7.57 5.95
N ILE A 766 -40.97 8.42 5.57
CA ILE A 766 -39.66 8.53 6.22
C ILE A 766 -39.78 8.95 7.70
N ALA A 767 -40.59 9.97 8.00
CA ALA A 767 -40.85 10.40 9.38
C ALA A 767 -41.50 9.28 10.22
N GLN A 768 -42.46 8.54 9.65
CA GLN A 768 -43.13 7.41 10.30
C GLN A 768 -42.14 6.31 10.70
N VAL A 769 -41.29 5.84 9.77
CA VAL A 769 -40.34 4.76 10.10
C VAL A 769 -39.26 5.24 11.09
N ILE A 770 -38.78 6.48 11.00
CA ILE A 770 -37.83 7.03 11.99
C ILE A 770 -38.47 7.08 13.39
N ALA A 771 -39.71 7.53 13.52
CA ALA A 771 -40.43 7.55 14.79
C ALA A 771 -40.59 6.13 15.38
N VAL A 772 -40.98 5.15 14.56
CA VAL A 772 -41.13 3.74 14.98
C VAL A 772 -39.79 3.13 15.41
N CYS A 773 -38.72 3.29 14.62
CA CYS A 773 -37.41 2.75 14.96
C CYS A 773 -36.86 3.34 16.27
N ARG A 774 -37.01 4.67 16.46
CA ARG A 774 -36.65 5.34 17.72
C ARG A 774 -37.46 4.81 18.91
N ALA A 775 -38.77 4.61 18.76
CA ALA A 775 -39.62 4.05 19.81
C ALA A 775 -39.24 2.59 20.17
N LYS A 776 -38.92 1.77 19.16
CA LYS A 776 -38.44 0.38 19.31
C LYS A 776 -36.94 0.27 19.68
N LYS A 777 -36.23 1.40 19.83
CA LYS A 777 -34.78 1.49 20.10
C LYS A 777 -33.93 0.69 19.08
N ARG A 778 -34.27 0.80 17.79
CA ARG A 778 -33.49 0.28 16.67
C ARG A 778 -32.71 1.40 15.99
N LYS A 779 -31.47 1.10 15.59
CA LYS A 779 -30.65 2.00 14.79
C LYS A 779 -31.37 2.29 13.46
N ILE A 780 -31.52 3.55 13.07
CA ILE A 780 -32.02 3.92 11.74
C ILE A 780 -31.12 4.94 11.05
N GLY A 781 -30.62 4.54 9.88
CA GLY A 781 -29.88 5.40 8.95
C GLY A 781 -30.64 5.62 7.64
N ILE A 782 -30.03 6.38 6.72
CA ILE A 782 -30.49 6.56 5.35
C ILE A 782 -29.31 6.47 4.38
N CYS A 783 -29.54 5.85 3.22
CA CYS A 783 -28.59 5.78 2.12
C CYS A 783 -29.27 6.19 0.80
N GLY A 784 -28.62 7.07 0.06
CA GLY A 784 -29.20 7.75 -1.11
C GLY A 784 -28.49 9.07 -1.38
N GLN A 785 -28.84 9.73 -2.49
CA GLN A 785 -28.21 10.99 -2.88
C GLN A 785 -28.94 12.23 -2.35
N ALA A 786 -30.25 12.15 -2.08
CA ALA A 786 -31.05 13.25 -1.52
C ALA A 786 -30.41 14.00 -0.33
N PRO A 787 -29.76 13.37 0.68
CA PRO A 787 -29.09 14.11 1.77
C PRO A 787 -27.78 14.82 1.35
N SER A 788 -27.21 14.46 0.21
CA SER A 788 -26.03 15.09 -0.39
C SER A 788 -26.42 16.28 -1.28
N ASP A 789 -27.51 16.09 -2.05
CA ASP A 789 -27.97 17.02 -3.08
C ASP A 789 -28.89 18.11 -2.51
N TYR A 790 -29.73 17.75 -1.53
CA TYR A 790 -30.74 18.63 -0.91
C TYR A 790 -30.42 18.87 0.58
N PRO A 791 -29.75 19.99 0.95
CA PRO A 791 -29.43 20.30 2.34
C PRO A 791 -30.67 20.41 3.25
N ASP A 792 -31.82 20.85 2.73
CA ASP A 792 -33.09 20.89 3.44
C ASP A 792 -33.63 19.49 3.79
N PHE A 793 -33.33 18.49 2.96
CA PHE A 793 -33.65 17.09 3.24
C PHE A 793 -32.74 16.52 4.34
N ALA A 794 -31.43 16.79 4.28
CA ALA A 794 -30.51 16.46 5.38
C ALA A 794 -30.94 17.11 6.71
N GLN A 795 -31.33 18.39 6.68
CA GLN A 795 -31.87 19.09 7.84
C GLN A 795 -33.16 18.47 8.38
N PHE A 796 -34.08 18.04 7.50
CA PHE A 796 -35.31 17.36 7.88
C PHE A 796 -35.06 16.01 8.57
N LEU A 797 -34.07 15.24 8.10
CA LEU A 797 -33.69 13.95 8.71
C LEU A 797 -33.13 14.14 10.13
N VAL A 798 -32.35 15.21 10.34
CA VAL A 798 -31.88 15.64 11.68
C VAL A 798 -33.04 16.12 12.56
N GLU A 799 -34.07 16.77 11.98
CA GLU A 799 -35.31 17.12 12.72
C GLU A 799 -36.15 15.90 13.13
N GLN A 800 -36.16 14.82 12.34
CA GLN A 800 -36.79 13.56 12.76
C GLN A 800 -35.92 12.75 13.75
N GLY A 801 -34.64 13.13 13.92
CA GLY A 801 -33.70 12.46 14.80
C GLY A 801 -33.18 11.14 14.25
N ILE A 802 -32.75 11.11 12.99
CA ILE A 802 -32.07 9.94 12.41
C ILE A 802 -30.71 9.68 13.10
N ASP A 803 -30.30 8.42 13.25
CA ASP A 803 -29.04 8.07 13.92
C ASP A 803 -27.82 8.29 13.00
N SER A 804 -27.98 8.04 11.70
CA SER A 804 -26.92 8.25 10.71
C SER A 804 -27.41 8.66 9.32
N ILE A 805 -26.54 9.33 8.58
CA ILE A 805 -26.75 9.68 7.17
C ILE A 805 -25.53 9.16 6.38
N SER A 806 -25.79 8.34 5.35
CA SER A 806 -24.75 7.68 4.55
C SER A 806 -24.60 8.35 3.18
N LEU A 807 -23.45 8.96 2.95
CA LEU A 807 -23.19 9.92 1.86
C LEU A 807 -22.15 9.42 0.87
N ASN A 808 -22.18 9.95 -0.36
CA ASN A 808 -21.09 9.72 -1.31
C ASN A 808 -19.83 10.50 -0.83
N PRO A 809 -18.62 9.93 -0.90
CA PRO A 809 -17.46 10.50 -0.20
C PRO A 809 -17.11 11.94 -0.58
N ASP A 810 -17.32 12.32 -1.84
CA ASP A 810 -17.05 13.66 -2.37
C ASP A 810 -18.02 14.75 -1.85
N THR A 811 -19.07 14.34 -1.13
CA THR A 811 -20.10 15.22 -0.54
C THR A 811 -20.08 15.26 0.99
N VAL A 812 -19.38 14.32 1.65
CA VAL A 812 -19.34 14.14 3.12
C VAL A 812 -19.08 15.47 3.85
N LEU A 813 -18.05 16.20 3.43
CA LEU A 813 -17.63 17.44 4.11
C LEU A 813 -18.64 18.58 3.92
N LYS A 814 -19.27 18.69 2.74
CA LYS A 814 -20.34 19.67 2.45
C LYS A 814 -21.54 19.43 3.37
N THR A 815 -22.05 18.19 3.42
CA THR A 815 -23.25 17.87 4.20
C THR A 815 -22.98 17.88 5.71
N THR A 816 -21.77 17.50 6.16
CA THR A 816 -21.39 17.59 7.58
C THR A 816 -21.55 19.02 8.11
N MET A 817 -21.18 20.04 7.32
CA MET A 817 -21.36 21.45 7.70
C MET A 817 -22.84 21.84 7.81
N ALA A 818 -23.70 21.35 6.92
CA ALA A 818 -25.14 21.61 6.98
C ALA A 818 -25.83 20.91 8.18
N ILE A 819 -25.37 19.70 8.56
CA ILE A 819 -25.82 19.00 9.77
C ILE A 819 -25.40 19.79 11.03
N LEU A 820 -24.13 20.20 11.12
CA LEU A 820 -23.61 21.00 12.23
C LEU A 820 -24.36 22.33 12.42
N GLU A 821 -24.71 23.02 11.34
CA GLU A 821 -25.54 24.23 11.39
C GLU A 821 -26.93 23.93 11.95
N LYS A 822 -27.55 22.83 11.53
CA LYS A 822 -28.88 22.42 11.98
C LYS A 822 -28.91 22.09 13.47
N GLU A 823 -27.98 21.26 13.94
CA GLU A 823 -27.87 20.88 15.35
C GLU A 823 -27.60 22.09 16.24
N ARG A 824 -26.75 23.02 15.80
CA ARG A 824 -26.56 24.32 16.48
C ARG A 824 -27.89 25.10 16.59
N SER A 825 -28.67 25.17 15.51
CA SER A 825 -29.97 25.86 15.52
C SER A 825 -30.99 25.21 16.46
N GLN A 826 -31.00 23.88 16.57
CA GLN A 826 -31.85 23.14 17.50
C GLN A 826 -31.41 23.37 18.96
N ARG A 827 -30.11 23.27 19.24
CA ARG A 827 -29.51 23.53 20.57
C ARG A 827 -29.71 24.97 21.05
N VAL A 828 -29.93 25.93 20.15
CA VAL A 828 -30.31 27.32 20.47
C VAL A 828 -31.82 27.47 20.70
N LYS A 829 -32.68 26.67 20.05
CA LYS A 829 -34.14 26.66 20.28
C LYS A 829 -34.58 25.84 21.50
N ALA A 830 -33.71 24.98 22.03
CA ALA A 830 -33.94 24.15 23.21
C ALA A 830 -33.35 24.76 24.51
N LYS A 831 -32.98 26.04 24.47
CA LYS A 831 -32.52 26.87 25.59
C LYS A 831 -33.40 28.10 25.73
#